data_AF-A0A0A8WU92-F1
#
_entry.id   AF-A0A0A8WU92-F1
#
_cell.length_a   1.000
_cell.length_b   1.000
_cell.length_c   1.000
_cell.angle_alpha   90.00
_cell.angle_beta   90.00
_cell.angle_gamma   90.00
#
_symmetry.space_group_name_H-M   'P 1'
#
loop_
_entity.id
_entity.type
_entity.pdbx_description
1 polymer ?
#
loop_
_entity_poly.entity_id
_entity_poly.type
_entity_poly.pdbx_seq_one_letter_code
_entity_poly.pdbx_strand_id
1 'polypeptide(L)'
;MNGTIDATGGSCLGCHASPKAATGTTAPYLRAAITGQFNSQSHHIQGRAVTNADCYFCHMEADASGNTTSYHQKTTKAAVDLVLWSSGARSANFIRYTANGSRNQINKLNGHCLGCHATTSPPADPFGDGRSPSRYAWDSRSIEEKYSNSTTTTWSQYSTANTNRKKHLKKAYSAHGNAANNQMGWSSTTGYEVDVVNFTGNVNVNCYDCHNSHGSAAAGVTSSYSSATGKYKGAILKHISSAGTGGYTNKYKPTAHTASTGEYNSYNAGAAVCFDCHNTRTQNSALALGGYSPWGYNDIFGSSQALNGYWDTPYFGAYSTISTKRFPYKGMASTRYGKSMAKPAGGHYGVSATMGTTVSGSINGLCTPCHDPHGVSQNTTKVANPVYGVPLLKGTWLTSPYAEDVAPANTNRSRGGGSRENTLPGAGGGSDPLYNIDQNTFQADRTHTPSAVPSRTFGLFGTSAATLQTQTAATSGGLCLTCHNQSAIAPNAGGTAPTWKTTSRIHNTVTGWGSTGTNAGNAVHSYTCSKCHAPHVSRLPRLMVTNCLDVKHRGRVASGGTIAATAGNNPTTNNGNMMTATAVTTGKGAGRFPAGGARYSGTPSTARYPGPWAFGPTTTTGTTPSASYTTNCHNTTATGGSAWVPSNQIWNTRTNW
;
A
#
# COMPACT_ATOMS: atom_id res chain seq x y z
N MET A 1 32.15 39.79 8.25
CA MET A 1 32.11 39.51 9.70
C MET A 1 33.27 38.59 10.05
N ASN A 2 34.42 39.16 10.40
CA ASN A 2 35.55 38.44 10.98
C ASN A 2 35.35 38.42 12.50
N GLY A 3 34.82 37.32 13.02
CA GLY A 3 34.79 37.11 14.47
C GLY A 3 36.17 36.67 14.93
N THR A 4 36.86 37.54 15.66
CA THR A 4 38.07 37.23 16.43
C THR A 4 37.68 36.16 17.47
N ILE A 5 38.36 35.01 17.43
CA ILE A 5 38.32 34.04 18.53
C ILE A 5 39.12 34.70 19.66
N ASP A 6 38.46 35.04 20.76
CA ASP A 6 39.16 35.58 21.92
C ASP A 6 40.15 34.55 22.48
N ALA A 7 41.26 35.04 23.04
CA ALA A 7 42.29 34.20 23.63
C ALA A 7 41.80 33.41 24.87
N THR A 8 40.57 33.69 25.33
CA THR A 8 39.87 33.03 26.45
C THR A 8 39.01 31.83 26.05
N GLY A 9 38.88 31.51 24.75
CA GLY A 9 38.18 30.31 24.30
C GLY A 9 36.65 30.49 24.28
N GLY A 10 36.15 31.07 23.19
CA GLY A 10 34.71 31.21 22.95
C GLY A 10 33.91 29.91 23.13
N SER A 11 32.67 30.06 23.61
CA SER A 11 31.75 28.95 23.86
C SER A 11 31.30 28.24 22.57
N CYS A 12 31.10 26.91 22.64
CA CYS A 12 30.61 26.10 21.52
C CYS A 12 29.36 26.71 20.87
N LEU A 13 28.36 27.09 21.66
CA LEU A 13 27.13 27.69 21.15
C LEU A 13 27.35 29.07 20.53
N GLY A 14 28.21 29.92 21.11
CA GLY A 14 28.53 31.23 20.54
C GLY A 14 29.22 31.11 19.19
N CYS A 15 30.20 30.21 19.06
CA CYS A 15 30.90 29.98 17.81
C CYS A 15 30.03 29.29 16.75
N HIS A 16 29.05 28.46 17.12
CA HIS A 16 28.21 27.67 16.20
C HIS A 16 26.76 28.19 16.02
N ALA A 17 26.44 29.39 16.52
CA ALA A 17 25.12 30.01 16.37
C ALA A 17 24.77 30.41 14.92
N SER A 18 25.78 30.62 14.07
CA SER A 18 25.62 30.98 12.66
C SER A 18 26.29 29.94 11.77
N PRO A 19 25.89 29.79 10.48
CA PRO A 19 26.57 28.88 9.57
C PRO A 19 28.05 29.24 9.52
N LYS A 20 28.92 28.23 9.64
CA LYS A 20 30.37 28.44 9.61
C LYS A 20 30.88 28.02 8.24
N ALA A 21 31.30 29.03 7.48
CA ALA A 21 32.06 28.80 6.27
C ALA A 21 33.48 28.37 6.63
N ALA A 22 34.03 27.47 5.83
CA ALA A 22 35.46 27.45 5.69
C ALA A 22 35.88 28.71 4.92
N THR A 23 36.84 29.46 5.46
CA THR A 23 37.44 30.62 4.79
C THR A 23 37.90 30.20 3.38
N GLY A 24 37.49 30.95 2.35
CA GLY A 24 37.87 30.70 0.95
C GLY A 24 37.11 29.58 0.22
N THR A 25 35.94 29.15 0.70
CA THR A 25 35.09 28.21 -0.05
C THR A 25 33.65 28.67 -0.18
N THR A 26 33.07 28.40 -1.34
CA THR A 26 31.63 28.41 -1.61
C THR A 26 31.00 27.05 -1.26
N ALA A 27 29.67 26.98 -1.25
CA ALA A 27 28.86 25.76 -1.08
C ALA A 27 29.46 24.52 -1.82
N PRO A 28 29.34 23.28 -1.29
CA PRO A 28 28.45 22.81 -0.21
C PRO A 28 29.10 22.53 1.17
N TYR A 29 30.24 23.15 1.47
CA TYR A 29 31.07 22.81 2.64
C TYR A 29 30.73 23.56 3.94
N LEU A 30 29.58 24.24 4.01
CA LEU A 30 29.23 25.04 5.20
C LEU A 30 28.70 24.12 6.31
N ARG A 31 29.13 24.34 7.55
CA ARG A 31 28.47 23.70 8.71
C ARG A 31 27.18 24.45 9.05
N ALA A 32 26.13 23.71 9.36
CA ALA A 32 24.82 24.27 9.71
C ALA A 32 24.89 25.07 11.03
N ALA A 33 24.09 26.12 11.13
CA ALA A 33 23.85 26.81 12.39
C ALA A 33 23.04 25.90 13.33
N ILE A 34 23.57 25.62 14.52
CA ILE A 34 22.98 24.60 15.40
C ILE A 34 21.94 25.20 16.34
N THR A 35 22.15 26.42 16.84
CA THR A 35 21.28 27.06 17.85
C THR A 35 19.86 27.25 17.33
N GLY A 36 19.69 27.75 16.11
CA GLY A 36 18.36 27.90 15.49
C GLY A 36 17.67 26.56 15.22
N GLN A 37 18.42 25.47 15.00
CA GLN A 37 17.83 24.14 14.82
C GLN A 37 17.34 23.59 16.16
N PHE A 38 18.15 23.63 17.21
CA PHE A 38 17.75 23.22 18.56
C PHE A 38 16.53 24.02 19.06
N ASN A 39 16.55 25.35 18.93
CA ASN A 39 15.45 26.23 19.37
C ASN A 39 14.15 26.10 18.56
N SER A 40 14.14 25.29 17.50
CA SER A 40 12.95 25.04 16.67
C SER A 40 12.18 23.81 17.18
N GLN A 41 12.16 22.71 16.42
CA GLN A 41 11.65 21.42 16.89
C GLN A 41 12.81 20.44 17.05
N SER A 42 13.06 20.02 18.29
CA SER A 42 14.03 18.97 18.59
C SER A 42 13.56 18.11 19.75
N HIS A 43 13.39 16.82 19.49
CA HIS A 43 13.13 15.86 20.57
C HIS A 43 14.40 15.47 21.33
N HIS A 44 15.60 15.89 20.90
CA HIS A 44 16.82 15.63 21.67
C HIS A 44 16.91 16.50 22.92
N ILE A 45 16.33 17.70 22.91
CA ILE A 45 16.38 18.63 24.05
C ILE A 45 15.00 18.89 24.66
N GLN A 46 13.96 18.18 24.24
CA GLN A 46 12.61 18.20 24.86
C GLN A 46 12.08 19.60 25.26
N GLY A 47 12.32 20.62 24.44
CA GLY A 47 11.86 21.98 24.71
C GLY A 47 12.66 22.77 25.77
N ARG A 48 13.70 22.20 26.39
CA ARG A 48 14.68 22.98 27.17
C ARG A 48 15.71 23.65 26.25
N ALA A 49 16.35 24.71 26.74
CA ALA A 49 17.45 25.34 26.03
C ALA A 49 18.67 24.41 25.94
N VAL A 50 19.37 24.45 24.81
CA VAL A 50 20.67 23.79 24.64
C VAL A 50 21.76 24.57 25.36
N THR A 51 22.72 23.85 25.95
CA THR A 51 23.88 24.37 26.69
C THR A 51 25.18 23.88 26.05
N ASN A 52 26.33 24.47 26.39
CA ASN A 52 27.62 23.98 25.87
C ASN A 52 27.94 22.56 26.35
N ALA A 53 27.50 22.18 27.55
CA ALA A 53 27.69 20.84 28.08
C ALA A 53 26.97 19.78 27.22
N ASP A 54 25.87 20.13 26.56
CA ASP A 54 25.15 19.21 25.68
C ASP A 54 25.97 18.79 24.45
N CYS A 55 26.94 19.61 24.04
CA CYS A 55 27.83 19.29 22.92
C CYS A 55 28.70 18.06 23.23
N TYR A 56 29.01 17.83 24.51
CA TYR A 56 29.75 16.66 24.98
C TYR A 56 29.16 15.38 24.40
N PHE A 57 27.86 15.14 24.55
CA PHE A 57 27.25 13.86 24.20
C PHE A 57 27.39 13.47 22.72
N CYS A 58 27.59 14.45 21.84
CA CYS A 58 27.68 14.22 20.40
C CYS A 58 29.10 14.40 19.85
N HIS A 59 29.91 15.29 20.43
CA HIS A 59 31.18 15.72 19.86
C HIS A 59 32.37 15.38 20.77
N MET A 60 33.43 14.82 20.19
CA MET A 60 34.75 14.69 20.83
C MET A 60 35.38 16.04 21.15
N GLU A 61 34.93 17.08 20.45
CA GLU A 61 35.41 18.46 20.53
C GLU A 61 35.03 19.19 21.84
N ALA A 62 34.12 18.63 22.64
CA ALA A 62 33.66 19.20 23.90
C ALA A 62 33.91 18.25 25.09
N ASP A 63 34.33 18.80 26.23
CA ASP A 63 34.40 18.11 27.52
C ASP A 63 33.04 18.17 28.26
N ALA A 64 32.94 17.50 29.41
CA ALA A 64 31.68 17.38 30.16
C ALA A 64 31.17 18.72 30.72
N SER A 65 32.04 19.73 30.80
CA SER A 65 31.69 21.09 31.20
C SER A 65 31.33 21.97 30.00
N GLY A 66 31.48 21.47 28.77
CA GLY A 66 31.21 22.19 27.53
C GLY A 66 32.38 23.02 27.01
N ASN A 67 33.59 22.84 27.55
CA ASN A 67 34.80 23.47 27.05
C ASN A 67 35.37 22.70 25.86
N THR A 68 36.12 23.39 24.99
CA THR A 68 36.77 22.74 23.84
C THR A 68 37.90 21.81 24.27
N THR A 69 37.98 20.63 23.65
CA THR A 69 39.08 19.67 23.84
C THR A 69 40.16 19.79 22.76
N SER A 70 41.20 18.95 22.83
CA SER A 70 42.23 18.81 21.79
C SER A 70 41.68 18.32 20.44
N TYR A 71 40.50 17.71 20.40
CA TYR A 71 39.83 17.32 19.15
C TYR A 71 39.28 18.52 18.38
N HIS A 72 39.06 19.65 19.06
CA HIS A 72 38.61 20.87 18.41
C HIS A 72 39.78 21.60 17.73
N GLN A 73 40.08 21.21 16.49
CA GLN A 73 41.27 21.66 15.75
C GLN A 73 41.28 23.16 15.39
N LYS A 74 40.16 23.89 15.60
CA LYS A 74 40.00 25.32 15.24
C LYS A 74 40.35 25.66 13.79
N THR A 75 40.46 24.65 12.92
CA THR A 75 40.83 24.79 11.51
C THR A 75 39.60 24.78 10.61
N THR A 76 39.70 25.52 9.50
CA THR A 76 38.67 25.55 8.46
C THR A 76 38.67 24.23 7.69
N LYS A 77 37.49 23.79 7.21
CA LYS A 77 37.29 22.50 6.49
C LYS A 77 37.61 21.24 7.30
N ALA A 78 37.97 21.37 8.58
CA ALA A 78 38.21 20.23 9.43
C ALA A 78 36.94 19.39 9.56
N ALA A 79 37.14 18.09 9.50
CA ALA A 79 36.11 17.16 9.88
C ALA A 79 35.75 17.37 11.36
N VAL A 80 34.51 17.08 11.71
CA VAL A 80 34.08 17.00 13.11
C VAL A 80 34.23 15.57 13.59
N ASP A 81 34.72 15.43 14.82
CA ASP A 81 34.89 14.14 15.45
C ASP A 81 33.68 13.87 16.35
N LEU A 82 32.83 12.93 15.94
CA LEU A 82 31.56 12.61 16.61
C LEU A 82 31.69 11.33 17.42
N VAL A 83 31.15 11.37 18.63
CA VAL A 83 31.16 10.26 19.57
C VAL A 83 30.51 9.02 18.97
N LEU A 84 31.11 7.84 19.15
CA LEU A 84 30.40 6.58 18.95
C LEU A 84 29.94 6.06 20.32
N TRP A 85 28.65 5.85 20.50
CA TRP A 85 28.11 5.26 21.74
C TRP A 85 28.03 3.75 21.62
N SER A 86 28.43 3.06 22.68
CA SER A 86 28.36 1.59 22.78
C SER A 86 28.24 1.17 24.24
N SER A 87 27.38 0.19 24.53
CA SER A 87 27.19 -0.35 25.88
C SER A 87 26.87 0.72 26.95
N GLY A 88 26.06 1.73 26.57
CA GLY A 88 25.66 2.82 27.47
C GLY A 88 26.77 3.83 27.81
N ALA A 89 27.95 3.69 27.21
CA ALA A 89 29.09 4.56 27.45
C ALA A 89 29.52 5.31 26.19
N ARG A 90 30.06 6.50 26.42
CA ARG A 90 30.79 7.27 25.42
C ARG A 90 32.08 6.53 25.08
N SER A 91 32.27 6.14 23.81
CA SER A 91 33.50 5.49 23.38
C SER A 91 34.65 6.49 23.20
N ALA A 92 35.89 6.02 23.38
CA ALA A 92 37.09 6.70 22.90
C ALA A 92 37.21 6.64 21.37
N ASN A 93 36.55 5.66 20.73
CA ASN A 93 36.39 5.61 19.29
C ASN A 93 35.35 6.63 18.82
N PHE A 94 35.61 7.26 17.67
CA PHE A 94 34.76 8.29 17.10
C PHE A 94 34.70 8.17 15.58
N ILE A 95 33.68 8.78 14.98
CA ILE A 95 33.63 8.97 13.54
C ILE A 95 34.17 10.35 13.17
N ARG A 96 34.91 10.42 12.08
CA ARG A 96 35.39 11.69 11.51
C ARG A 96 34.56 12.06 10.29
N TYR A 97 33.72 13.10 10.43
CA TYR A 97 32.75 13.53 9.42
C TYR A 97 33.11 14.86 8.75
N THR A 98 33.09 14.87 7.41
CA THR A 98 33.23 16.08 6.59
C THR A 98 31.93 16.36 5.86
N ALA A 99 31.40 17.59 5.99
CA ALA A 99 30.16 18.03 5.36
C ALA A 99 30.32 18.31 3.85
N ASN A 100 30.64 17.28 3.07
CA ASN A 100 30.85 17.38 1.61
C ASN A 100 29.75 16.70 0.78
N GLY A 101 28.73 16.11 1.42
CA GLY A 101 27.60 15.47 0.74
C GLY A 101 27.86 14.08 0.19
N SER A 102 29.09 13.57 0.26
CA SER A 102 29.40 12.24 -0.26
C SER A 102 28.72 11.14 0.55
N ARG A 103 28.29 10.06 -0.12
CA ARG A 103 27.67 8.90 0.55
C ARG A 103 28.57 8.27 1.61
N ASN A 104 29.89 8.25 1.40
CA ASN A 104 30.83 7.75 2.40
C ASN A 104 30.70 8.53 3.72
N GLN A 105 30.63 9.87 3.66
CA GLN A 105 30.48 10.70 4.85
C GLN A 105 29.11 10.53 5.51
N ILE A 106 28.04 10.40 4.71
CA ILE A 106 26.69 10.12 5.23
C ILE A 106 26.61 8.73 5.86
N ASN A 107 27.32 7.72 5.33
CA ASN A 107 27.40 6.38 5.91
C ASN A 107 28.08 6.39 7.28
N LYS A 108 29.15 7.19 7.46
CA LYS A 108 29.78 7.38 8.78
C LYS A 108 28.79 7.92 9.80
N LEU A 109 28.04 8.98 9.45
CA LEU A 109 27.02 9.56 10.32
C LEU A 109 25.97 8.52 10.76
N ASN A 110 25.62 7.58 9.90
CA ASN A 110 24.68 6.53 10.24
C ASN A 110 25.14 5.72 11.47
N GLY A 111 26.43 5.39 11.55
CA GLY A 111 27.01 4.71 12.73
C GLY A 111 26.86 5.50 14.03
N HIS A 112 27.06 6.82 13.98
CA HIS A 112 26.85 7.71 15.14
C HIS A 112 25.39 7.71 15.59
N CYS A 113 24.45 7.86 14.66
CA CYS A 113 23.02 7.83 14.96
C CYS A 113 22.61 6.49 15.59
N LEU A 114 23.02 5.37 14.98
CA LEU A 114 22.65 4.05 15.46
C LEU A 114 23.28 3.72 16.81
N GLY A 115 24.50 4.18 17.10
CA GLY A 115 25.13 4.01 18.42
C GLY A 115 24.30 4.60 19.57
N CYS A 116 23.74 5.80 19.38
CA CYS A 116 22.83 6.41 20.35
C CYS A 116 21.46 5.70 20.42
N HIS A 117 20.93 5.27 19.26
CA HIS A 117 19.62 4.61 19.17
C HIS A 117 19.70 3.07 19.15
N ALA A 118 20.68 2.49 19.86
CA ALA A 118 20.93 1.06 19.97
C ALA A 118 20.32 0.41 21.21
N THR A 119 20.08 -0.91 21.13
CA THR A 119 19.56 -1.73 22.24
C THR A 119 20.56 -1.87 23.39
N THR A 120 21.85 -1.78 23.11
CA THR A 120 22.93 -1.81 24.12
C THR A 120 23.18 -0.45 24.77
N SER A 121 22.48 0.59 24.32
CA SER A 121 22.62 1.95 24.81
C SER A 121 21.52 2.49 25.76
N PRO A 122 20.49 1.76 26.27
CA PRO A 122 19.49 2.33 27.19
C PRO A 122 19.81 2.02 28.68
N PRO A 123 19.46 2.91 29.64
CA PRO A 123 18.61 4.09 29.58
C PRO A 123 19.35 5.34 30.12
N ALA A 124 20.48 5.72 29.54
CA ALA A 124 20.98 7.06 29.85
C ALA A 124 20.06 8.07 29.17
N ASP A 125 19.68 9.08 29.92
CA ASP A 125 19.10 10.31 29.46
C ASP A 125 20.28 11.25 29.17
N PRO A 126 20.86 11.20 27.95
CA PRO A 126 22.08 11.95 27.66
C PRO A 126 21.86 13.45 27.76
N PHE A 127 20.60 13.92 27.78
CA PHE A 127 20.28 15.33 27.82
C PHE A 127 19.66 15.77 29.15
N GLY A 128 19.62 14.91 30.18
CA GLY A 128 19.04 15.26 31.48
C GLY A 128 17.54 15.64 31.44
N ASP A 129 16.80 15.20 30.41
CA ASP A 129 15.39 15.51 30.17
C ASP A 129 14.38 14.40 30.58
N GLY A 130 14.88 13.33 31.20
CA GLY A 130 14.15 12.14 31.63
C GLY A 130 13.70 11.21 30.49
N ARG A 131 14.22 11.36 29.27
CA ARG A 131 13.85 10.53 28.11
C ARG A 131 15.03 9.67 27.64
N SER A 132 14.75 8.39 27.45
CA SER A 132 15.67 7.49 26.75
C SER A 132 15.52 7.60 25.22
N PRO A 133 16.56 7.20 24.45
CA PRO A 133 16.47 7.10 22.98
C PRO A 133 15.35 6.20 22.44
N SER A 134 14.77 5.32 23.28
CA SER A 134 13.64 4.44 22.94
C SER A 134 12.26 4.99 23.31
N ARG A 135 12.17 6.16 23.96
CA ARG A 135 10.91 6.71 24.49
C ARG A 135 9.78 6.80 23.45
N TYR A 136 10.13 7.14 22.21
CA TYR A 136 9.17 7.33 21.12
C TYR A 136 9.07 6.15 20.16
N ALA A 137 9.79 5.06 20.43
CA ALA A 137 9.62 3.82 19.68
C ALA A 137 8.25 3.21 20.02
N TRP A 138 7.40 3.06 19.01
CA TRP A 138 6.03 2.57 19.14
C TRP A 138 5.93 1.13 19.67
N ASP A 139 7.00 0.37 19.49
CA ASP A 139 7.15 -1.04 19.84
C ASP A 139 8.14 -1.26 20.99
N SER A 140 8.65 -0.19 21.60
CA SER A 140 9.66 -0.25 22.66
C SER A 140 10.95 -0.99 22.25
N ARG A 141 11.24 -1.06 20.94
CA ARG A 141 12.49 -1.61 20.40
C ARG A 141 13.39 -0.49 19.89
N SER A 142 14.69 -0.74 19.87
CA SER A 142 15.64 0.26 19.41
C SER A 142 15.51 0.49 17.90
N ILE A 143 15.97 1.64 17.43
CA ILE A 143 15.96 1.95 15.99
C ILE A 143 17.00 1.09 15.27
N GLU A 144 18.16 0.89 15.91
CA GLU A 144 19.26 0.06 15.39
C GLU A 144 18.83 -1.38 15.14
N GLU A 145 18.12 -2.02 16.08
CA GLU A 145 17.65 -3.39 15.90
C GLU A 145 16.79 -3.57 14.64
N LYS A 146 15.96 -2.56 14.35
CA LYS A 146 15.08 -2.56 13.18
C LYS A 146 15.83 -2.21 11.90
N TYR A 147 16.67 -1.19 11.95
CA TYR A 147 17.43 -0.69 10.80
C TYR A 147 18.50 -1.67 10.32
N SER A 148 19.24 -2.27 11.26
CA SER A 148 20.34 -3.20 10.98
C SER A 148 19.83 -4.60 10.60
N ASN A 149 18.51 -4.85 10.64
CA ASN A 149 17.97 -6.17 10.34
C ASN A 149 18.06 -6.50 8.84
N SER A 150 19.02 -7.36 8.50
CA SER A 150 19.27 -7.85 7.15
C SER A 150 18.35 -9.01 6.72
N THR A 151 17.48 -9.49 7.62
CA THR A 151 16.54 -10.58 7.31
C THR A 151 15.61 -10.19 6.16
N THR A 152 15.25 -11.18 5.36
CA THR A 152 14.33 -11.01 4.23
C THR A 152 13.22 -12.06 4.26
N THR A 153 12.11 -11.74 3.62
CA THR A 153 10.98 -12.64 3.39
C THR A 153 10.45 -12.43 1.96
N THR A 154 9.40 -13.14 1.58
CA THR A 154 8.70 -12.92 0.31
C THR A 154 7.60 -11.87 0.48
N TRP A 155 7.33 -11.05 -0.54
CA TRP A 155 6.29 -10.01 -0.44
C TRP A 155 4.88 -10.60 -0.25
N SER A 156 4.60 -11.71 -0.93
CA SER A 156 3.40 -12.53 -0.67
C SER A 156 3.81 -13.84 -0.02
N GLN A 157 2.97 -14.36 0.86
CA GLN A 157 3.14 -15.69 1.46
C GLN A 157 2.49 -16.81 0.62
N TYR A 158 1.77 -16.44 -0.44
CA TYR A 158 1.06 -17.37 -1.33
C TYR A 158 1.74 -17.50 -2.69
N SER A 159 1.94 -18.74 -3.16
CA SER A 159 2.45 -19.09 -4.49
C SER A 159 1.64 -20.26 -5.04
N THR A 160 0.44 -19.97 -5.52
CA THR A 160 -0.27 -20.91 -6.41
C THR A 160 -0.07 -20.46 -7.85
N ALA A 161 -0.39 -21.33 -8.82
CA ALA A 161 -0.42 -20.95 -10.23
C ALA A 161 -1.35 -19.75 -10.53
N ASN A 162 -2.25 -19.43 -9.59
CA ASN A 162 -3.37 -18.50 -9.77
C ASN A 162 -3.32 -17.28 -8.84
N THR A 163 -2.37 -17.23 -7.90
CA THR A 163 -2.10 -16.04 -7.06
C THR A 163 -1.31 -15.01 -7.84
N ASN A 164 -1.35 -13.75 -7.41
CA ASN A 164 -0.44 -12.76 -7.97
C ASN A 164 1.02 -13.17 -7.70
N ARG A 165 1.91 -12.84 -8.64
CA ARG A 165 3.29 -13.35 -8.65
C ARG A 165 4.22 -12.63 -7.67
N LYS A 166 3.68 -12.00 -6.63
CA LYS A 166 4.46 -11.24 -5.64
C LYS A 166 5.32 -12.12 -4.73
N LYS A 167 5.05 -13.43 -4.62
CA LYS A 167 5.88 -14.31 -3.77
C LYS A 167 7.31 -14.47 -4.28
N HIS A 168 7.58 -14.22 -5.56
CA HIS A 168 8.95 -14.24 -6.10
C HIS A 168 9.77 -13.00 -5.74
N LEU A 169 9.15 -11.95 -5.19
CA LEU A 169 9.84 -10.73 -4.79
C LEU A 169 10.30 -10.86 -3.34
N LYS A 170 11.60 -10.72 -3.14
CA LYS A 170 12.24 -10.62 -1.82
C LYS A 170 11.95 -9.26 -1.20
N LYS A 171 11.57 -9.21 0.08
CA LYS A 171 11.39 -7.99 0.88
C LYS A 171 12.29 -8.05 2.09
N ALA A 172 12.98 -6.96 2.39
CA ALA A 172 13.79 -6.86 3.59
C ALA A 172 12.94 -6.46 4.80
N TYR A 173 13.36 -6.90 5.98
CA TYR A 173 12.81 -6.41 7.25
C TYR A 173 13.27 -4.99 7.53
N SER A 174 14.39 -4.53 6.99
CA SER A 174 14.71 -3.11 6.87
C SER A 174 14.77 -2.68 5.41
N ALA A 175 13.72 -2.01 4.91
CA ALA A 175 13.74 -1.52 3.54
C ALA A 175 14.77 -0.39 3.30
N HIS A 176 15.15 0.35 4.36
CA HIS A 176 16.12 1.44 4.28
C HIS A 176 17.54 0.99 4.62
N GLY A 177 17.72 0.07 5.58
CA GLY A 177 19.02 -0.50 5.96
C GLY A 177 19.45 -1.71 5.14
N ASN A 178 18.54 -2.29 4.35
CA ASN A 178 18.83 -3.39 3.42
C ASN A 178 18.08 -3.16 2.09
N ALA A 179 18.31 -2.00 1.48
CA ALA A 179 17.60 -1.54 0.29
C ALA A 179 17.77 -2.49 -0.90
N ALA A 180 18.98 -2.99 -1.14
CA ALA A 180 19.29 -3.89 -2.25
C ALA A 180 18.47 -5.19 -2.25
N ASN A 181 18.09 -5.70 -1.08
CA ASN A 181 17.26 -6.90 -0.95
C ASN A 181 15.75 -6.60 -0.79
N ASN A 182 15.35 -5.32 -0.78
CA ASN A 182 13.97 -4.91 -0.67
C ASN A 182 13.32 -4.77 -2.06
N GLN A 183 13.18 -5.88 -2.77
CA GLN A 183 12.65 -5.91 -4.14
C GLN A 183 11.24 -5.33 -4.23
N MET A 184 10.96 -4.65 -5.33
CA MET A 184 9.63 -4.11 -5.62
C MET A 184 9.48 -3.99 -7.13
N GLY A 185 8.24 -3.97 -7.60
CA GLY A 185 8.00 -3.88 -9.02
C GLY A 185 6.52 -3.97 -9.35
N TRP A 186 6.17 -3.67 -10.58
CA TRP A 186 4.91 -3.99 -11.23
C TRP A 186 5.06 -3.69 -12.72
N SER A 187 4.15 -4.18 -13.57
CA SER A 187 4.15 -3.90 -15.00
C SER A 187 2.96 -3.03 -15.42
N SER A 188 3.21 -2.02 -16.25
CA SER A 188 2.15 -1.19 -16.87
C SER A 188 1.35 -1.91 -17.93
N THR A 189 1.74 -3.11 -18.33
CA THR A 189 1.04 -3.95 -19.31
C THR A 189 0.32 -5.10 -18.62
N THR A 190 1.00 -5.77 -17.68
CA THR A 190 0.56 -7.06 -17.10
C THR A 190 0.30 -6.99 -15.59
N GLY A 191 0.71 -5.92 -14.90
CA GLY A 191 0.44 -5.69 -13.48
C GLY A 191 1.29 -6.55 -12.55
N TYR A 192 0.65 -7.08 -11.51
CA TYR A 192 1.25 -8.04 -10.58
C TYR A 192 1.01 -9.51 -10.97
N GLU A 193 0.39 -9.76 -12.12
CA GLU A 193 -0.09 -11.07 -12.54
C GLU A 193 0.97 -11.92 -13.27
N VAL A 194 2.09 -11.31 -13.64
CA VAL A 194 3.22 -11.98 -14.29
C VAL A 194 4.50 -11.64 -13.54
N ASP A 195 5.62 -12.16 -14.04
CA ASP A 195 6.93 -11.91 -13.42
C ASP A 195 7.18 -10.41 -13.32
N VAL A 196 7.29 -9.97 -12.07
CA VAL A 196 7.31 -8.56 -11.73
C VAL A 196 8.72 -8.03 -11.98
N VAL A 197 8.86 -7.07 -12.88
CA VAL A 197 10.13 -6.40 -13.14
C VAL A 197 10.56 -5.62 -11.90
N ASN A 198 11.69 -6.02 -11.32
CA ASN A 198 12.25 -5.36 -10.15
C ASN A 198 12.87 -4.01 -10.52
N PHE A 199 12.47 -2.94 -9.84
CA PHE A 199 13.06 -1.59 -10.00
C PHE A 199 13.74 -1.05 -8.74
N THR A 200 13.94 -1.89 -7.73
CA THR A 200 14.56 -1.52 -6.45
C THR A 200 15.93 -0.88 -6.61
N GLY A 201 16.18 0.15 -5.79
CA GLY A 201 17.50 0.77 -5.64
C GLY A 201 18.49 -0.07 -4.84
N ASN A 202 19.79 0.19 -5.02
CA ASN A 202 20.88 -0.58 -4.40
C ASN A 202 21.62 0.19 -3.29
N VAL A 203 21.21 1.42 -2.98
CA VAL A 203 21.82 2.24 -1.93
C VAL A 203 20.87 2.37 -0.75
N ASN A 204 21.40 2.15 0.46
CA ASN A 204 20.66 2.33 1.70
C ASN A 204 20.30 3.80 1.94
N VAL A 205 19.13 4.00 2.54
CA VAL A 205 18.70 5.31 3.05
C VAL A 205 19.22 5.42 4.48
N ASN A 206 20.06 6.41 4.77
CA ASN A 206 20.67 6.60 6.08
C ASN A 206 19.85 7.57 6.93
N CYS A 207 20.07 7.55 8.25
CA CYS A 207 19.37 8.44 9.18
C CYS A 207 19.44 9.91 8.75
N TYR A 208 20.63 10.37 8.35
CA TYR A 208 20.85 11.77 7.96
C TYR A 208 20.20 12.16 6.63
N ASP A 209 19.75 11.20 5.82
CA ASP A 209 18.93 11.53 4.65
C ASP A 209 17.59 12.11 5.14
N CYS A 210 16.89 11.44 6.05
CA CYS A 210 15.58 11.92 6.51
C CYS A 210 15.63 12.86 7.71
N HIS A 211 16.71 12.86 8.48
CA HIS A 211 16.81 13.57 9.76
C HIS A 211 17.97 14.56 9.81
N ASN A 212 17.78 15.64 10.56
CA ASN A 212 18.90 16.41 11.10
C ASN A 212 19.32 15.80 12.46
N SER A 213 20.46 16.24 13.00
CA SER A 213 20.91 15.81 14.34
C SER A 213 20.51 16.78 15.47
N HIS A 214 20.28 18.05 15.16
CA HIS A 214 20.05 19.10 16.17
C HIS A 214 18.57 19.51 16.29
N GLY A 215 17.87 19.61 15.17
CA GLY A 215 16.47 20.05 15.13
C GLY A 215 16.00 20.42 13.73
N SER A 216 14.71 20.77 13.64
CA SER A 216 14.05 21.09 12.37
C SER A 216 13.04 22.23 12.52
N ALA A 217 13.05 23.15 11.56
CA ALA A 217 12.06 24.21 11.47
C ALA A 217 10.85 23.80 10.60
N ALA A 218 10.69 22.50 10.31
CA ALA A 218 9.49 21.98 9.66
C ALA A 218 8.26 22.30 10.53
N ALA A 219 7.22 22.87 9.92
CA ALA A 219 6.02 23.32 10.61
C ALA A 219 4.90 22.27 10.54
N GLY A 220 3.87 22.44 11.38
CA GLY A 220 2.70 21.58 11.41
C GLY A 220 2.94 20.24 12.12
N VAL A 221 2.30 19.19 11.62
CA VAL A 221 2.42 17.82 12.13
C VAL A 221 3.66 17.16 11.51
N THR A 222 4.67 16.87 12.34
CA THR A 222 5.97 16.34 11.90
C THR A 222 6.20 14.90 12.33
N SER A 223 5.44 14.39 13.32
CA SER A 223 5.61 13.06 13.91
C SER A 223 4.29 12.42 14.31
N SER A 224 4.27 11.09 14.46
CA SER A 224 3.11 10.35 14.96
C SER A 224 3.02 10.32 16.50
N TYR A 225 4.07 10.74 17.20
CA TYR A 225 4.11 10.85 18.65
C TYR A 225 4.02 12.31 19.08
N SER A 226 3.76 12.56 20.36
CA SER A 226 3.87 13.91 20.93
C SER A 226 5.11 14.00 21.81
N SER A 227 5.81 15.12 21.74
CA SER A 227 6.96 15.42 22.59
C SER A 227 6.70 16.70 23.38
N ALA A 228 7.66 17.12 24.20
CA ALA A 228 7.58 18.39 24.90
C ALA A 228 7.53 19.61 23.95
N THR A 229 7.87 19.44 22.66
CA THR A 229 7.71 20.50 21.65
C THR A 229 6.27 20.63 21.13
N GLY A 230 5.33 19.83 21.65
CA GLY A 230 3.90 19.89 21.36
C GLY A 230 3.32 18.64 20.71
N LYS A 231 1.99 18.65 20.53
CA LYS A 231 1.22 17.54 19.98
C LYS A 231 1.62 17.25 18.52
N TYR A 232 2.05 16.02 18.25
CA TYR A 232 2.52 15.57 16.92
C TYR A 232 3.74 16.34 16.37
N LYS A 233 4.57 16.90 17.26
CA LYS A 233 5.76 17.70 16.95
C LYS A 233 7.03 17.12 17.56
N GLY A 234 8.18 17.56 17.05
CA GLY A 234 9.49 17.21 17.58
C GLY A 234 10.25 16.19 16.73
N ALA A 235 9.68 15.74 15.60
CA ALA A 235 10.49 15.01 14.63
C ALA A 235 11.56 15.95 14.08
N ILE A 236 12.81 15.49 14.16
CA ILE A 236 13.96 16.21 13.64
C ILE A 236 14.05 15.91 12.14
N LEU A 237 13.06 16.35 11.37
CA LEU A 237 13.01 16.13 9.92
C LEU A 237 14.13 16.91 9.22
N LYS A 238 14.64 16.37 8.11
CA LYS A 238 15.68 17.02 7.31
C LYS A 238 15.30 18.46 7.01
N HIS A 239 16.19 19.38 7.34
CA HIS A 239 16.01 20.80 7.05
C HIS A 239 17.37 21.45 6.77
N ILE A 240 17.50 21.99 5.56
CA ILE A 240 18.67 22.69 5.06
C ILE A 240 18.25 24.15 4.86
N SER A 241 18.52 24.99 5.86
CA SER A 241 18.07 26.39 5.89
C SER A 241 18.79 27.27 4.86
N SER A 242 20.03 26.93 4.55
CA SER A 242 20.88 27.64 3.59
C SER A 242 21.52 26.66 2.62
N ALA A 243 21.44 26.98 1.33
CA ALA A 243 22.14 26.25 0.28
C ALA A 243 23.62 26.12 0.64
N GLY A 244 24.17 24.93 0.43
CA GLY A 244 25.56 24.63 0.71
C GLY A 244 25.89 24.27 2.15
N THR A 245 24.90 24.00 3.00
CA THR A 245 25.11 23.58 4.39
C THR A 245 24.92 22.08 4.58
N GLY A 246 25.70 21.48 5.49
CA GLY A 246 25.56 20.07 5.87
C GLY A 246 25.87 19.09 4.74
N GLY A 247 26.63 19.51 3.72
CA GLY A 247 26.96 18.70 2.56
C GLY A 247 25.92 18.74 1.43
N TYR A 248 24.91 19.61 1.49
CA TYR A 248 23.89 19.71 0.44
C TYR A 248 23.96 21.06 -0.26
N THR A 249 23.83 21.04 -1.59
CA THR A 249 23.93 22.25 -2.42
C THR A 249 22.68 23.12 -2.36
N ASN A 250 21.53 22.55 -2.00
CA ASN A 250 20.23 23.24 -2.05
C ASN A 250 19.57 23.41 -0.69
N LYS A 251 18.72 24.44 -0.58
CA LYS A 251 17.78 24.58 0.53
C LYS A 251 16.69 23.52 0.41
N TYR A 252 16.28 22.98 1.55
CA TYR A 252 15.22 21.98 1.61
C TYR A 252 14.53 22.01 2.95
N LYS A 253 13.20 21.88 2.94
CA LYS A 253 12.39 21.66 4.13
C LYS A 253 11.12 20.93 3.71
N PRO A 254 10.72 19.83 4.37
CA PRO A 254 9.46 19.18 4.05
C PRO A 254 8.29 20.10 4.39
N THR A 255 7.34 20.20 3.46
CA THR A 255 6.19 21.10 3.55
C THR A 255 4.90 20.30 3.44
N ALA A 256 3.92 20.60 4.29
CA ALA A 256 2.59 20.02 4.19
C ALA A 256 1.92 20.40 2.86
N HIS A 257 1.09 19.50 2.35
CA HIS A 257 0.30 19.71 1.15
C HIS A 257 -1.18 19.66 1.49
N THR A 258 -1.91 20.68 1.04
CA THR A 258 -3.37 20.71 1.09
C THR A 258 -3.87 20.50 -0.33
N ALA A 259 -4.69 19.47 -0.54
CA ALA A 259 -5.26 19.17 -1.85
C ALA A 259 -6.03 20.37 -2.41
N SER A 260 -5.74 20.73 -3.66
CA SER A 260 -6.46 21.74 -4.43
C SER A 260 -7.54 21.11 -5.34
N THR A 261 -8.30 21.93 -6.08
CA THR A 261 -9.34 21.44 -6.99
C THR A 261 -8.77 20.47 -8.04
N GLY A 262 -9.16 19.19 -7.97
CA GLY A 262 -8.68 18.14 -8.86
C GLY A 262 -7.58 17.24 -8.28
N GLU A 263 -7.07 17.58 -7.09
CA GLU A 263 -6.29 16.72 -6.21
C GLU A 263 -7.20 16.17 -5.11
N TYR A 264 -6.83 15.02 -4.53
CA TYR A 264 -7.70 14.33 -3.58
C TYR A 264 -7.08 14.09 -2.22
N ASN A 265 -5.76 14.26 -2.07
CA ASN A 265 -5.03 13.86 -0.87
C ASN A 265 -4.22 15.03 -0.29
N SER A 266 -4.47 15.35 0.98
CA SER A 266 -3.68 16.26 1.82
C SER A 266 -2.76 15.46 2.73
N TYR A 267 -1.53 15.94 2.95
CA TYR A 267 -0.57 15.30 3.83
C TYR A 267 0.27 16.32 4.59
N ASN A 268 0.79 15.93 5.75
CA ASN A 268 1.57 16.82 6.59
C ASN A 268 3.08 16.72 6.31
N ALA A 269 3.86 17.63 6.86
CA ALA A 269 5.32 17.70 6.65
C ALA A 269 6.04 16.38 6.99
N GLY A 270 5.56 15.63 8.01
CA GLY A 270 6.12 14.31 8.33
C GLY A 270 5.94 13.26 7.23
N ALA A 271 4.93 13.36 6.37
CA ALA A 271 4.79 12.51 5.19
C ALA A 271 5.51 13.08 3.96
N ALA A 272 5.61 14.41 3.85
CA ALA A 272 6.24 15.08 2.73
C ALA A 272 7.68 14.61 2.51
N VAL A 273 8.50 14.46 3.57
CA VAL A 273 9.87 13.94 3.43
C VAL A 273 9.94 12.56 2.78
N CYS A 274 8.95 11.69 3.05
CA CYS A 274 8.86 10.38 2.44
C CYS A 274 8.50 10.51 0.95
N PHE A 275 7.49 11.33 0.63
CA PHE A 275 7.07 11.53 -0.75
C PHE A 275 8.14 12.21 -1.60
N ASP A 276 8.84 13.20 -1.04
CA ASP A 276 9.96 13.89 -1.67
C ASP A 276 11.05 12.88 -2.06
N CYS A 277 11.40 11.95 -1.16
CA CYS A 277 12.34 10.88 -1.46
C CYS A 277 11.80 9.89 -2.50
N HIS A 278 10.56 9.42 -2.32
CA HIS A 278 10.00 8.33 -3.11
C HIS A 278 9.60 8.73 -4.53
N ASN A 279 9.27 10.00 -4.77
CA ASN A 279 8.70 10.45 -6.04
C ASN A 279 9.60 11.41 -6.82
N THR A 280 10.64 11.97 -6.20
CA THR A 280 11.61 12.82 -6.89
C THR A 280 12.66 11.95 -7.58
N ARG A 281 12.67 11.97 -8.92
CA ARG A 281 13.58 11.13 -9.72
C ARG A 281 15.04 11.50 -9.53
N THR A 282 15.35 12.77 -9.73
CA THR A 282 16.70 13.31 -9.65
C THR A 282 16.79 14.26 -8.48
N GLN A 283 17.94 14.26 -7.80
CA GLN A 283 18.39 15.32 -6.95
C GLN A 283 18.16 16.67 -7.62
N ASN A 284 17.82 17.66 -6.81
CA ASN A 284 17.58 19.03 -7.22
C ASN A 284 16.44 19.17 -8.23
N SER A 285 15.45 18.28 -8.21
CA SER A 285 14.20 18.51 -8.95
C SER A 285 13.26 19.43 -8.18
N ALA A 286 12.55 20.29 -8.92
CA ALA A 286 11.56 21.23 -8.39
C ALA A 286 10.22 20.57 -8.00
N LEU A 287 10.14 19.24 -8.00
CA LEU A 287 8.89 18.51 -7.68
C LEU A 287 8.59 18.44 -6.17
N ALA A 288 9.55 18.77 -5.31
CA ALA A 288 9.29 18.85 -3.87
C ALA A 288 8.64 20.20 -3.52
N LEU A 289 7.50 20.17 -2.83
CA LEU A 289 6.68 21.36 -2.52
C LEU A 289 7.38 22.36 -1.58
N GLY A 290 8.49 21.98 -0.95
CA GLY A 290 9.30 22.82 -0.05
C GLY A 290 10.62 23.31 -0.62
N GLY A 291 10.84 23.18 -1.93
CA GLY A 291 12.06 23.57 -2.62
C GLY A 291 12.67 22.41 -3.42
N TYR A 292 13.98 22.43 -3.61
CA TYR A 292 14.67 21.36 -4.34
C TYR A 292 14.91 20.16 -3.43
N SER A 293 14.50 18.96 -3.86
CA SER A 293 14.82 17.73 -3.11
C SER A 293 16.34 17.51 -3.10
N PRO A 294 16.97 17.33 -1.93
CA PRO A 294 18.41 17.11 -1.80
C PRO A 294 18.89 15.74 -2.30
N TRP A 295 17.97 14.83 -2.61
CA TRP A 295 18.26 13.51 -3.20
C TRP A 295 17.18 13.14 -4.23
N GLY A 296 17.46 12.15 -5.07
CA GLY A 296 16.49 11.52 -5.96
C GLY A 296 16.52 10.00 -5.85
N TYR A 297 15.37 9.36 -6.07
CA TYR A 297 15.27 7.90 -6.00
C TYR A 297 16.19 7.21 -7.02
N ASN A 298 16.50 7.87 -8.15
CA ASN A 298 17.27 7.27 -9.23
C ASN A 298 18.76 7.57 -9.15
N ASP A 299 19.13 8.83 -9.02
CA ASP A 299 20.53 9.26 -9.06
C ASP A 299 21.30 9.01 -7.77
N ILE A 300 20.64 9.06 -6.61
CA ILE A 300 21.25 8.74 -5.32
C ILE A 300 20.99 7.29 -4.92
N PHE A 301 19.75 6.83 -5.05
CA PHE A 301 19.34 5.53 -4.51
C PHE A 301 19.31 4.38 -5.52
N GLY A 302 19.43 4.67 -6.82
CA GLY A 302 19.51 3.66 -7.88
C GLY A 302 18.18 3.02 -8.27
N SER A 303 17.04 3.47 -7.74
CA SER A 303 15.72 2.99 -8.16
C SER A 303 15.41 3.46 -9.59
N SER A 304 14.92 2.58 -10.46
CA SER A 304 14.62 2.99 -11.85
C SER A 304 13.24 3.63 -12.00
N GLN A 305 12.39 3.56 -10.97
CA GLN A 305 11.05 4.15 -10.93
C GLN A 305 10.73 4.77 -9.56
N ALA A 306 9.69 5.61 -9.52
CA ALA A 306 9.16 6.14 -8.27
C ALA A 306 8.62 5.02 -7.36
N LEU A 307 8.81 5.17 -6.06
CA LEU A 307 8.40 4.20 -5.05
C LEU A 307 6.95 4.45 -4.63
N ASN A 308 6.01 4.03 -5.46
CA ASN A 308 4.58 4.18 -5.22
C ASN A 308 3.83 2.83 -5.28
N GLY A 309 2.65 2.77 -4.66
CA GLY A 309 1.76 1.64 -4.81
C GLY A 309 1.21 1.55 -6.23
N TYR A 310 0.81 0.35 -6.66
CA TYR A 310 0.26 0.12 -8.01
C TYR A 310 -0.98 0.94 -8.38
N TRP A 311 -1.75 1.38 -7.37
CA TRP A 311 -2.91 2.25 -7.55
C TRP A 311 -2.59 3.72 -7.26
N ASP A 312 -1.42 3.99 -6.71
CA ASP A 312 -0.96 5.31 -6.34
C ASP A 312 -0.42 6.02 -7.58
N THR A 313 -0.38 7.34 -7.53
CA THR A 313 0.34 8.18 -8.48
C THR A 313 1.40 8.97 -7.72
N PRO A 314 2.43 9.51 -8.38
CA PRO A 314 3.39 10.39 -7.71
C PRO A 314 2.66 11.52 -6.97
N TYR A 315 2.96 11.67 -5.67
CA TYR A 315 2.29 12.61 -4.75
C TYR A 315 0.76 12.53 -4.73
N PHE A 316 0.19 11.42 -5.19
CA PHE A 316 -1.25 11.25 -5.42
C PHE A 316 -1.87 12.31 -6.36
N GLY A 317 -1.05 12.90 -7.23
CA GLY A 317 -1.49 13.93 -8.17
C GLY A 317 -2.48 13.40 -9.20
N ALA A 318 -3.03 14.31 -10.01
CA ALA A 318 -4.13 14.09 -10.96
C ALA A 318 -3.82 13.18 -12.17
N TYR A 319 -2.79 12.34 -12.10
CA TYR A 319 -2.40 11.39 -13.12
C TYR A 319 -3.36 10.20 -13.22
N SER A 320 -3.38 9.56 -14.39
CA SER A 320 -4.10 8.30 -14.58
C SER A 320 -3.39 7.16 -13.86
N THR A 321 -4.14 6.41 -13.05
CA THR A 321 -3.63 5.21 -12.39
C THR A 321 -3.23 4.15 -13.42
N ILE A 322 -2.25 3.33 -13.06
CA ILE A 322 -1.72 2.30 -13.96
C ILE A 322 -2.77 1.28 -14.38
N SER A 323 -3.63 0.86 -13.44
CA SER A 323 -4.73 -0.04 -13.78
C SER A 323 -5.61 0.51 -14.88
N THR A 324 -5.88 1.83 -14.89
CA THR A 324 -6.69 2.44 -15.95
C THR A 324 -5.94 2.56 -17.27
N LYS A 325 -4.61 2.55 -17.26
CA LYS A 325 -3.81 2.39 -18.48
C LYS A 325 -3.92 0.97 -19.04
N ARG A 326 -3.90 -0.06 -18.17
CA ARG A 326 -4.06 -1.48 -18.55
C ARG A 326 -5.48 -1.84 -18.98
N PHE A 327 -6.45 -1.28 -18.28
CA PHE A 327 -7.86 -1.54 -18.41
C PHE A 327 -8.60 -0.20 -18.53
N PRO A 328 -8.61 0.43 -19.73
CA PRO A 328 -9.24 1.74 -19.94
C PRO A 328 -10.70 1.81 -19.47
N TYR A 329 -11.43 0.70 -19.57
CA TYR A 329 -12.81 0.59 -19.10
C TYR A 329 -12.95 0.86 -17.58
N LYS A 330 -11.89 0.67 -16.78
CA LYS A 330 -11.91 1.01 -15.35
C LYS A 330 -11.78 2.51 -15.07
N GLY A 331 -11.46 3.32 -16.09
CA GLY A 331 -11.16 4.75 -15.95
C GLY A 331 -12.31 5.71 -16.20
N MET A 332 -13.49 5.25 -16.66
CA MET A 332 -14.50 6.20 -17.13
C MET A 332 -15.26 6.90 -16.00
N ALA A 333 -15.77 8.10 -16.34
CA ALA A 333 -16.46 8.99 -15.44
C ALA A 333 -17.85 8.46 -15.05
N SER A 334 -18.19 8.62 -13.78
CA SER A 334 -19.55 8.36 -13.30
C SER A 334 -20.43 9.52 -13.66
N THR A 335 -21.52 9.28 -14.38
CA THR A 335 -22.63 10.22 -14.45
C THR A 335 -23.36 10.34 -13.10
N ARG A 336 -23.27 9.32 -12.23
CA ARG A 336 -23.90 9.29 -10.91
C ARG A 336 -23.07 9.95 -9.79
N TYR A 337 -21.74 9.93 -9.90
CA TYR A 337 -20.82 10.43 -8.87
C TYR A 337 -19.97 11.64 -9.30
N GLY A 338 -20.08 12.10 -10.54
CA GLY A 338 -19.32 13.27 -11.05
C GLY A 338 -17.80 13.15 -10.96
N LYS A 339 -17.26 11.94 -10.70
CA LYS A 339 -15.83 11.68 -10.50
C LYS A 339 -15.32 10.64 -11.51
N SER A 340 -14.18 10.94 -12.12
CA SER A 340 -13.47 10.03 -13.01
C SER A 340 -12.77 8.93 -12.19
N MET A 341 -13.00 7.67 -12.56
CA MET A 341 -12.22 6.55 -12.05
C MET A 341 -10.85 6.41 -12.74
N ALA A 342 -10.41 7.38 -13.54
CA ALA A 342 -9.05 7.45 -14.08
C ALA A 342 -8.03 7.92 -13.04
N LYS A 343 -8.44 8.82 -12.14
CA LYS A 343 -7.59 9.47 -11.13
C LYS A 343 -7.75 8.84 -9.74
N PRO A 344 -6.70 8.76 -8.91
CA PRO A 344 -6.82 8.29 -7.53
C PRO A 344 -7.98 8.95 -6.82
N ALA A 345 -8.77 8.21 -6.05
CA ALA A 345 -9.73 8.81 -5.12
C ALA A 345 -9.09 8.90 -3.73
N GLY A 346 -9.44 9.95 -2.97
CA GLY A 346 -8.75 10.29 -1.72
C GLY A 346 -8.72 9.13 -0.72
N GLY A 347 -7.56 8.74 -0.19
CA GLY A 347 -7.43 7.60 0.73
C GLY A 347 -7.38 8.03 2.20
N HIS A 348 -6.51 7.42 3.00
CA HIS A 348 -6.23 7.94 4.36
C HIS A 348 -5.62 9.36 4.37
N TYR A 349 -5.21 9.87 3.20
CA TYR A 349 -4.75 11.24 3.02
C TYR A 349 -5.86 12.16 2.51
N GLY A 350 -7.07 11.70 2.23
CA GLY A 350 -8.00 12.47 1.41
C GLY A 350 -9.46 12.07 1.54
N VAL A 351 -10.37 12.89 0.99
CA VAL A 351 -11.81 12.58 1.03
C VAL A 351 -12.16 11.64 -0.12
N SER A 352 -12.49 10.38 0.19
CA SER A 352 -13.18 9.49 -0.74
C SER A 352 -14.69 9.49 -0.56
N ALA A 353 -15.14 8.80 0.48
CA ALA A 353 -16.51 8.58 0.85
C ALA A 353 -16.61 8.67 2.38
N THR A 354 -17.69 9.26 2.87
CA THR A 354 -17.97 9.32 4.30
C THR A 354 -17.98 7.91 4.89
N MET A 355 -17.20 7.71 5.93
CA MET A 355 -17.21 6.45 6.67
C MET A 355 -18.55 6.30 7.40
N GLY A 356 -19.21 5.16 7.22
CA GLY A 356 -20.44 4.82 7.95
C GLY A 356 -20.18 4.25 9.35
N THR A 357 -18.92 4.23 9.80
CA THR A 357 -18.51 3.65 11.08
C THR A 357 -17.57 4.61 11.80
N THR A 358 -17.66 4.67 13.12
CA THR A 358 -16.73 5.41 13.97
C THR A 358 -15.33 4.78 13.92
N VAL A 359 -14.31 5.62 13.72
CA VAL A 359 -12.89 5.23 13.81
C VAL A 359 -12.35 5.55 15.20
N SER A 360 -11.47 4.70 15.72
CA SER A 360 -10.82 4.90 17.04
C SER A 360 -9.55 5.75 16.98
N GLY A 361 -9.08 6.12 15.78
CA GLY A 361 -7.84 6.88 15.60
C GLY A 361 -7.76 7.64 14.28
N SER A 362 -6.84 8.60 14.20
CA SER A 362 -6.51 9.37 13.00
C SER A 362 -5.03 9.20 12.66
N ILE A 363 -4.71 9.15 11.36
CA ILE A 363 -3.33 9.12 10.89
C ILE A 363 -2.71 10.51 10.69
N ASN A 364 -3.51 11.58 10.85
CA ASN A 364 -3.07 12.98 10.76
C ASN A 364 -2.25 13.30 9.50
N GLY A 365 -2.58 12.68 8.35
CA GLY A 365 -1.84 12.89 7.10
C GLY A 365 -0.36 12.49 7.16
N LEU A 366 -0.01 11.46 7.95
CA LEU A 366 1.34 10.92 8.11
C LEU A 366 1.47 9.49 7.58
N CYS A 367 2.65 9.10 7.10
CA CYS A 367 2.95 7.70 6.78
C CYS A 367 3.22 6.87 8.04
N THR A 368 3.81 7.49 9.07
CA THR A 368 4.39 6.81 10.22
C THR A 368 3.42 6.22 11.25
N PRO A 369 2.11 6.53 11.28
CA PRO A 369 1.15 5.74 12.06
C PRO A 369 1.02 4.31 11.55
N CYS A 370 1.19 4.10 10.24
CA CYS A 370 1.08 2.78 9.62
C CYS A 370 2.45 2.15 9.35
N HIS A 371 3.45 2.96 9.01
CA HIS A 371 4.77 2.52 8.62
C HIS A 371 5.85 2.86 9.66
N ASP A 372 6.82 1.97 9.82
CA ASP A 372 8.05 2.26 10.55
C ASP A 372 9.23 2.28 9.58
N PRO A 373 9.68 3.45 9.09
CA PRO A 373 10.72 3.54 8.06
C PRO A 373 12.06 2.92 8.48
N HIS A 374 12.23 2.58 9.75
CA HIS A 374 13.46 1.96 10.24
C HIS A 374 13.47 0.44 10.04
N GLY A 375 12.34 -0.24 10.12
CA GLY A 375 12.31 -1.70 10.04
C GLY A 375 11.04 -2.34 10.60
N VAL A 376 10.88 -3.62 10.30
CA VAL A 376 9.85 -4.47 10.89
C VAL A 376 10.23 -4.80 12.33
N SER A 377 9.32 -4.52 13.25
CA SER A 377 9.50 -4.84 14.66
C SER A 377 9.66 -6.33 14.89
N GLN A 378 10.61 -6.70 15.75
CA GLN A 378 10.75 -8.06 16.27
C GLN A 378 9.97 -8.25 17.59
N ASN A 379 9.25 -7.22 18.06
CA ASN A 379 8.38 -7.34 19.23
C ASN A 379 7.12 -8.13 18.83
N THR A 380 7.09 -9.42 19.15
CA THR A 380 5.98 -10.33 18.80
C THR A 380 4.65 -9.97 19.46
N THR A 381 4.66 -9.20 20.55
CA THR A 381 3.45 -8.67 21.18
C THR A 381 2.81 -7.54 20.36
N LYS A 382 3.59 -6.87 19.50
CA LYS A 382 3.12 -5.80 18.61
C LYS A 382 2.94 -6.28 17.17
N VAL A 383 3.80 -7.18 16.71
CA VAL A 383 3.76 -7.82 15.39
C VAL A 383 3.85 -9.32 15.58
N ALA A 384 2.70 -9.99 15.70
CA ALA A 384 2.63 -11.43 16.00
C ALA A 384 3.43 -12.29 15.02
N ASN A 385 3.54 -11.88 13.76
CA ASN A 385 4.39 -12.53 12.77
C ASN A 385 5.06 -11.49 11.83
N PRO A 386 6.38 -11.25 12.00
CA PRO A 386 7.14 -10.26 11.22
C PRO A 386 7.10 -10.45 9.69
N VAL A 387 6.82 -11.65 9.17
CA VAL A 387 6.71 -11.86 7.71
C VAL A 387 5.56 -11.07 7.08
N TYR A 388 4.55 -10.70 7.87
CA TYR A 388 3.45 -9.84 7.44
C TYR A 388 3.64 -8.37 7.80
N GLY A 389 4.80 -8.03 8.38
CA GLY A 389 5.21 -6.65 8.64
C GLY A 389 5.85 -5.99 7.42
N VAL A 390 6.16 -6.70 6.34
CA VAL A 390 6.84 -6.10 5.17
C VAL A 390 5.88 -5.28 4.27
N PRO A 391 6.32 -4.16 3.66
CA PRO A 391 7.70 -3.69 3.64
C PRO A 391 8.17 -3.13 4.97
N LEU A 392 7.34 -2.46 5.77
CA LEU A 392 7.75 -1.83 7.04
C LEU A 392 6.53 -1.35 7.85
N LEU A 393 5.62 -2.25 8.24
CA LEU A 393 4.35 -1.94 8.89
C LEU A 393 4.43 -2.05 10.41
N LYS A 394 3.72 -1.16 11.13
CA LYS A 394 3.61 -1.16 12.60
C LYS A 394 2.64 -2.22 13.15
N GLY A 395 2.55 -3.34 12.45
CA GLY A 395 1.56 -4.39 12.64
C GLY A 395 1.61 -5.36 11.48
N THR A 396 0.71 -6.31 11.48
CA THR A 396 0.57 -7.31 10.42
C THR A 396 -0.39 -6.83 9.33
N TRP A 397 -0.05 -7.12 8.09
CA TRP A 397 -0.91 -6.97 6.92
C TRP A 397 -0.57 -8.02 5.88
N LEU A 398 -1.61 -8.65 5.35
CA LEU A 398 -1.45 -9.53 4.21
C LEU A 398 -1.62 -8.71 2.94
N THR A 399 -0.54 -8.49 2.19
CA THR A 399 -0.69 -8.04 0.79
C THR A 399 -1.60 -9.02 0.07
N SER A 400 -2.59 -8.51 -0.66
CA SER A 400 -3.58 -9.36 -1.32
C SER A 400 -2.88 -10.43 -2.12
N PRO A 401 -3.26 -11.71 -1.96
CA PRO A 401 -2.79 -12.80 -2.81
C PRO A 401 -3.51 -12.84 -4.16
N TYR A 402 -4.65 -12.15 -4.26
CA TYR A 402 -5.50 -12.12 -5.43
C TYR A 402 -4.91 -11.30 -6.57
N ALA A 403 -5.12 -11.85 -7.77
CA ALA A 403 -4.99 -11.12 -9.01
C ALA A 403 -5.91 -9.89 -9.04
N GLU A 404 -5.57 -8.89 -9.86
CA GLU A 404 -6.50 -7.84 -10.23
C GLU A 404 -7.66 -8.43 -11.01
N ASP A 405 -8.87 -8.19 -10.50
CA ASP A 405 -10.10 -8.62 -11.15
C ASP A 405 -10.23 -8.00 -12.53
N VAL A 406 -10.45 -8.83 -13.55
CA VAL A 406 -10.54 -8.34 -14.93
C VAL A 406 -11.52 -9.13 -15.78
N ALA A 407 -12.23 -8.42 -16.65
CA ALA A 407 -13.00 -9.03 -17.71
C ALA A 407 -12.05 -9.58 -18.82
N PRO A 408 -12.38 -10.70 -19.47
CA PRO A 408 -11.60 -11.25 -20.57
C PRO A 408 -11.38 -10.23 -21.69
N ALA A 409 -10.18 -10.22 -22.28
CA ALA A 409 -9.81 -9.28 -23.34
C ALA A 409 -10.61 -9.50 -24.64
N ASN A 410 -10.95 -10.76 -24.96
CA ASN A 410 -11.60 -11.11 -26.22
C ASN A 410 -13.12 -10.97 -26.14
N THR A 411 -13.67 -10.12 -27.02
CA THR A 411 -15.09 -9.75 -27.15
C THR A 411 -15.95 -10.80 -27.83
N ASN A 412 -15.32 -11.67 -28.64
CA ASN A 412 -15.99 -12.61 -29.55
C ASN A 412 -15.63 -14.08 -29.31
N ARG A 413 -15.07 -14.45 -28.16
CA ARG A 413 -14.96 -15.88 -27.83
C ARG A 413 -16.37 -16.43 -27.71
N SER A 414 -16.69 -17.46 -28.48
CA SER A 414 -17.97 -18.15 -28.37
C SER A 414 -18.16 -18.66 -26.93
N ARG A 415 -19.28 -18.30 -26.32
CA ARG A 415 -19.59 -18.60 -24.93
C ARG A 415 -20.75 -19.58 -24.90
N GLY A 416 -20.54 -20.73 -24.28
CA GLY A 416 -21.53 -21.79 -24.16
C GLY A 416 -20.89 -23.16 -24.22
N GLY A 417 -21.42 -24.09 -23.43
CA GLY A 417 -21.24 -25.53 -23.60
C GLY A 417 -22.59 -26.16 -23.95
N GLY A 418 -22.57 -27.22 -24.75
CA GLY A 418 -23.78 -27.91 -25.24
C GLY A 418 -23.55 -28.59 -26.59
N SER A 419 -24.62 -29.06 -27.23
CA SER A 419 -24.60 -29.83 -28.49
C SER A 419 -23.99 -29.13 -29.72
N ARG A 420 -23.53 -27.88 -29.58
CA ARG A 420 -22.92 -27.05 -30.63
C ARG A 420 -21.47 -26.64 -30.35
N GLU A 421 -20.83 -27.20 -29.33
CA GLU A 421 -19.40 -27.03 -29.00
C GLU A 421 -18.49 -27.17 -30.24
N ASN A 422 -18.80 -28.13 -31.11
CA ASN A 422 -18.02 -28.41 -32.33
C ASN A 422 -18.30 -27.45 -33.51
N THR A 423 -19.32 -26.59 -33.41
CA THR A 423 -19.72 -25.64 -34.47
C THR A 423 -19.37 -24.19 -34.12
N LEU A 424 -18.76 -23.96 -32.96
CA LEU A 424 -18.26 -22.65 -32.59
C LEU A 424 -16.89 -22.41 -33.25
N PRO A 425 -16.63 -21.25 -33.86
CA PRO A 425 -15.36 -20.97 -34.53
C PRO A 425 -14.19 -21.00 -33.53
N GLY A 426 -13.28 -21.94 -33.74
CA GLY A 426 -12.14 -22.26 -32.87
C GLY A 426 -12.19 -23.72 -32.40
N ALA A 427 -11.15 -24.51 -32.69
CA ALA A 427 -11.12 -25.94 -32.38
C ALA A 427 -11.40 -26.24 -30.89
N GLY A 428 -12.49 -26.96 -30.59
CA GLY A 428 -12.82 -27.47 -29.24
C GLY A 428 -13.63 -26.52 -28.35
N GLY A 429 -14.73 -25.97 -28.87
CA GLY A 429 -15.51 -24.83 -28.35
C GLY A 429 -16.22 -24.98 -27.00
N GLY A 430 -15.47 -25.22 -25.93
CA GLY A 430 -15.88 -24.90 -24.56
C GLY A 430 -15.51 -23.46 -24.22
N SER A 431 -16.37 -22.74 -23.49
CA SER A 431 -16.02 -21.41 -22.98
C SER A 431 -14.84 -21.53 -22.02
N ASP A 432 -13.73 -20.85 -22.32
CA ASP A 432 -12.69 -20.54 -21.35
C ASP A 432 -12.96 -19.14 -20.78
N PRO A 433 -13.70 -19.04 -19.66
CA PRO A 433 -13.85 -17.79 -18.95
C PRO A 433 -12.51 -17.48 -18.28
N LEU A 434 -11.58 -16.85 -19.01
CA LEU A 434 -10.31 -16.26 -18.53
C LEU A 434 -10.54 -15.08 -17.55
N TYR A 435 -11.56 -15.15 -16.69
CA TYR A 435 -11.83 -14.15 -15.69
C TYR A 435 -10.86 -14.35 -14.54
N ASN A 436 -10.27 -13.24 -14.12
CA ASN A 436 -9.66 -13.17 -12.80
C ASN A 436 -10.78 -12.83 -11.83
N ILE A 437 -11.38 -13.85 -11.22
CA ILE A 437 -12.26 -13.70 -10.05
C ILE A 437 -11.60 -14.36 -8.85
N ASP A 438 -11.97 -13.89 -7.67
CA ASP A 438 -11.43 -14.34 -6.39
C ASP A 438 -11.55 -15.85 -6.17
N GLN A 439 -12.69 -16.43 -6.55
CA GLN A 439 -12.96 -17.87 -6.42
C GLN A 439 -11.87 -18.69 -7.09
N ASN A 440 -11.31 -18.23 -8.22
CA ASN A 440 -10.31 -18.95 -9.02
C ASN A 440 -8.87 -18.71 -8.58
N THR A 441 -8.62 -17.89 -7.55
CA THR A 441 -7.24 -17.54 -7.10
C THR A 441 -6.57 -18.69 -6.37
N PHE A 442 -7.34 -19.46 -5.62
CA PHE A 442 -6.81 -20.56 -4.79
C PHE A 442 -7.21 -21.94 -5.28
N GLN A 443 -7.96 -22.04 -6.38
CA GLN A 443 -8.31 -23.31 -7.01
C GLN A 443 -7.09 -24.00 -7.61
N ALA A 444 -7.15 -25.33 -7.64
CA ALA A 444 -6.20 -26.16 -8.36
C ALA A 444 -6.25 -25.85 -9.87
N ASP A 445 -5.09 -25.44 -10.38
CA ASP A 445 -4.63 -25.52 -11.77
C ASP A 445 -5.51 -24.97 -12.94
N ARG A 446 -5.02 -23.89 -13.58
CA ARG A 446 -5.54 -23.38 -14.87
C ARG A 446 -4.90 -24.04 -16.10
N THR A 447 -3.93 -24.96 -15.96
CA THR A 447 -3.05 -25.43 -17.04
C THR A 447 -3.66 -26.44 -18.00
N HIS A 448 -4.98 -26.63 -18.01
CA HIS A 448 -5.63 -27.45 -19.04
C HIS A 448 -5.46 -26.76 -20.41
N THR A 449 -4.40 -27.13 -21.12
CA THR A 449 -4.15 -26.77 -22.50
C THR A 449 -5.22 -27.39 -23.40
N PRO A 450 -5.64 -26.72 -24.49
CA PRO A 450 -6.84 -27.09 -25.26
C PRO A 450 -6.82 -28.45 -25.98
N SER A 451 -5.69 -29.15 -26.04
CA SER A 451 -5.46 -30.12 -27.12
C SER A 451 -5.88 -31.57 -26.84
N ALA A 452 -6.24 -31.98 -25.62
CA ALA A 452 -6.37 -33.42 -25.31
C ALA A 452 -7.64 -33.88 -24.57
N VAL A 453 -8.58 -33.01 -24.19
CA VAL A 453 -9.77 -33.45 -23.43
C VAL A 453 -11.06 -32.82 -24.00
N PRO A 454 -11.99 -33.62 -24.60
CA PRO A 454 -13.22 -33.13 -25.24
C PRO A 454 -14.33 -32.62 -24.30
N SER A 455 -14.11 -32.60 -22.98
CA SER A 455 -15.09 -32.06 -22.04
C SER A 455 -14.35 -31.42 -20.87
N ARG A 456 -14.28 -30.09 -20.87
CA ARG A 456 -13.75 -29.31 -19.74
C ARG A 456 -14.80 -29.32 -18.63
N THR A 457 -14.76 -30.36 -17.80
CA THR A 457 -15.41 -30.30 -16.51
C THR A 457 -14.73 -29.19 -15.72
N PHE A 458 -15.37 -28.03 -15.57
CA PHE A 458 -15.08 -27.19 -14.41
C PHE A 458 -15.37 -28.10 -13.22
N GLY A 459 -14.32 -28.69 -12.66
CA GLY A 459 -14.44 -29.48 -11.45
C GLY A 459 -15.23 -28.62 -10.47
N LEU A 460 -16.30 -29.18 -9.90
CA LEU A 460 -16.88 -28.67 -8.66
C LEU A 460 -15.73 -28.18 -7.80
N PHE A 461 -15.78 -26.93 -7.34
CA PHE A 461 -14.72 -26.30 -6.55
C PHE A 461 -14.25 -27.29 -5.46
N GLY A 462 -13.21 -28.07 -5.76
CA GLY A 462 -12.94 -29.33 -5.04
C GLY A 462 -12.41 -29.11 -3.64
N THR A 463 -12.10 -27.85 -3.35
CA THR A 463 -11.56 -27.34 -2.09
C THR A 463 -12.16 -25.96 -1.86
N SER A 464 -12.77 -25.73 -0.70
CA SER A 464 -13.31 -24.41 -0.34
C SER A 464 -12.18 -23.37 -0.27
N ALA A 465 -12.45 -22.12 -0.68
CA ALA A 465 -11.45 -21.05 -0.60
C ALA A 465 -10.93 -20.83 0.84
N ALA A 466 -11.77 -21.09 1.85
CA ALA A 466 -11.40 -21.04 3.27
C ALA A 466 -10.37 -22.11 3.69
N THR A 467 -10.27 -23.23 2.97
CA THR A 467 -9.21 -24.23 3.20
C THR A 467 -7.86 -23.77 2.63
N LEU A 468 -7.88 -22.78 1.74
CA LEU A 468 -6.73 -22.40 0.91
C LEU A 468 -6.18 -21.01 1.25
N GLN A 469 -7.03 -20.09 1.72
CA GLN A 469 -6.63 -18.86 2.40
C GLN A 469 -6.73 -19.12 3.91
N THR A 470 -5.59 -19.37 4.55
CA THR A 470 -5.54 -19.79 5.96
C THR A 470 -5.19 -18.65 6.93
N GLN A 471 -4.98 -17.42 6.42
CA GLN A 471 -4.60 -16.31 7.28
C GLN A 471 -5.81 -15.65 7.91
N THR A 472 -5.73 -15.45 9.22
CA THR A 472 -6.79 -14.84 10.02
C THR A 472 -6.92 -13.33 9.74
N ALA A 473 -7.99 -12.72 10.26
CA ALA A 473 -8.14 -11.28 10.27
C ALA A 473 -7.02 -10.54 11.03
N ALA A 474 -6.43 -11.16 12.06
CA ALA A 474 -5.30 -10.60 12.78
C ALA A 474 -4.07 -10.44 11.86
N THR A 475 -3.81 -11.41 10.98
CA THR A 475 -2.75 -11.27 9.98
C THR A 475 -3.15 -10.35 8.82
N SER A 476 -4.35 -10.56 8.29
CA SER A 476 -4.75 -9.91 7.03
C SER A 476 -5.15 -8.45 7.17
N GLY A 477 -5.67 -8.06 8.33
CA GLY A 477 -6.08 -6.70 8.66
C GLY A 477 -5.41 -6.12 9.90
N GLY A 478 -4.57 -6.87 10.64
CA GLY A 478 -4.06 -6.54 11.98
C GLY A 478 -3.81 -5.06 12.27
N LEU A 479 -3.00 -4.40 11.45
CA LEU A 479 -2.73 -2.96 11.61
C LEU A 479 -4.00 -2.10 11.47
N CYS A 480 -4.87 -2.39 10.52
CA CYS A 480 -6.10 -1.64 10.28
C CYS A 480 -7.09 -1.78 11.44
N LEU A 481 -7.12 -2.95 12.09
CA LEU A 481 -8.02 -3.20 13.22
C LEU A 481 -7.64 -2.42 14.48
N THR A 482 -6.48 -1.74 14.49
CA THR A 482 -6.13 -0.78 15.55
C THR A 482 -6.97 0.50 15.50
N CYS A 483 -7.40 0.91 14.30
CA CYS A 483 -8.22 2.10 14.05
C CYS A 483 -9.67 1.77 13.65
N HIS A 484 -9.91 0.57 13.11
CA HIS A 484 -11.19 0.12 12.60
C HIS A 484 -11.68 -1.10 13.39
N ASN A 485 -12.48 -0.86 14.43
CA ASN A 485 -12.98 -1.92 15.29
C ASN A 485 -13.84 -2.92 14.50
N GLN A 486 -13.51 -4.21 14.60
CA GLN A 486 -14.26 -5.30 13.93
C GLN A 486 -15.76 -5.24 14.27
N SER A 487 -16.11 -5.00 15.52
CA SER A 487 -17.51 -4.91 15.98
C SER A 487 -18.30 -3.80 15.31
N ALA A 488 -17.64 -2.73 14.85
CA ALA A 488 -18.30 -1.63 14.14
C ALA A 488 -18.48 -1.93 12.64
N ILE A 489 -17.54 -2.66 12.02
CA ILE A 489 -17.52 -2.93 10.58
C ILE A 489 -18.24 -4.24 10.20
N ALA A 490 -18.22 -5.24 11.09
CA ALA A 490 -18.81 -6.56 10.94
C ALA A 490 -19.48 -7.02 12.25
N PRO A 491 -20.54 -6.31 12.71
CA PRO A 491 -21.18 -6.59 14.00
C PRO A 491 -21.76 -8.01 14.11
N ASN A 492 -22.08 -8.65 12.98
CA ASN A 492 -22.63 -10.02 12.94
C ASN A 492 -21.57 -11.05 12.54
N ALA A 493 -20.30 -10.80 12.85
CA ALA A 493 -19.25 -11.80 12.64
C ALA A 493 -19.58 -13.06 13.46
N GLY A 494 -19.70 -14.22 12.80
CA GLY A 494 -20.06 -15.50 13.40
C GLY A 494 -21.54 -15.66 13.81
N GLY A 495 -22.38 -14.66 13.58
CA GLY A 495 -23.80 -14.65 13.93
C GLY A 495 -24.74 -14.80 12.72
N THR A 496 -25.98 -14.34 12.87
CA THR A 496 -26.97 -14.32 11.79
C THR A 496 -26.49 -13.50 10.60
N ALA A 497 -26.72 -14.01 9.40
CA ALA A 497 -26.56 -13.28 8.15
C ALA A 497 -27.05 -11.83 8.20
N PRO A 498 -26.16 -10.81 8.06
CA PRO A 498 -26.61 -9.47 7.77
C PRO A 498 -27.46 -9.48 6.51
N THR A 499 -28.39 -8.54 6.43
CA THR A 499 -29.20 -8.33 5.22
C THR A 499 -28.31 -8.31 3.99
N TRP A 500 -28.76 -9.00 2.95
CA TRP A 500 -28.07 -9.10 1.69
C TRP A 500 -27.68 -7.72 1.16
N LYS A 501 -26.46 -7.61 0.61
CA LYS A 501 -25.87 -6.38 0.04
C LYS A 501 -25.50 -5.27 1.03
N THR A 502 -25.57 -5.48 2.34
CA THR A 502 -25.03 -4.51 3.31
C THR A 502 -23.50 -4.53 3.36
N THR A 503 -22.87 -3.42 3.77
CA THR A 503 -21.42 -3.34 4.04
C THR A 503 -20.98 -4.42 5.06
N SER A 504 -21.81 -4.70 6.06
CA SER A 504 -21.59 -5.75 7.04
C SER A 504 -21.52 -7.15 6.39
N ARG A 505 -22.42 -7.47 5.44
CA ARG A 505 -22.38 -8.74 4.70
C ARG A 505 -21.07 -8.93 3.94
N ILE A 506 -20.52 -7.84 3.41
CA ILE A 506 -19.27 -7.82 2.66
C ILE A 506 -18.10 -8.07 3.62
N HIS A 507 -18.06 -7.40 4.77
CA HIS A 507 -17.03 -7.66 5.76
C HIS A 507 -17.11 -9.08 6.34
N ASN A 508 -18.30 -9.71 6.40
CA ASN A 508 -18.44 -11.12 6.75
C ASN A 508 -17.79 -12.09 5.72
N THR A 509 -17.28 -11.61 4.59
CA THR A 509 -16.44 -12.41 3.68
C THR A 509 -14.96 -12.43 4.08
N VAL A 510 -14.53 -11.57 5.01
CA VAL A 510 -13.18 -11.64 5.58
C VAL A 510 -12.99 -12.98 6.24
N THR A 511 -11.84 -13.63 5.97
CA THR A 511 -11.52 -14.93 6.52
C THR A 511 -11.67 -14.96 8.04
N GLY A 512 -12.50 -15.88 8.52
CA GLY A 512 -12.79 -16.07 9.94
C GLY A 512 -13.87 -15.16 10.52
N TRP A 513 -14.50 -14.26 9.74
CA TRP A 513 -15.58 -13.40 10.25
C TRP A 513 -16.98 -13.93 9.96
N GLY A 514 -17.23 -14.56 8.82
CA GLY A 514 -18.57 -15.06 8.47
C GLY A 514 -18.58 -16.51 8.01
N SER A 515 -17.58 -17.31 8.35
CA SER A 515 -17.46 -18.70 7.91
C SER A 515 -18.25 -19.72 8.75
N THR A 516 -19.12 -19.26 9.66
CA THR A 516 -19.89 -20.11 10.59
C THR A 516 -21.38 -19.73 10.61
N GLY A 517 -22.21 -20.60 11.19
CA GLY A 517 -23.66 -20.36 11.35
C GLY A 517 -24.41 -20.24 10.02
N THR A 518 -25.45 -19.41 9.97
CA THR A 518 -26.25 -19.15 8.74
C THR A 518 -25.46 -18.40 7.65
N ASN A 519 -24.18 -18.07 7.90
CA ASN A 519 -23.28 -17.44 6.97
C ASN A 519 -22.23 -18.38 6.35
N ALA A 520 -22.21 -19.67 6.70
CA ALA A 520 -21.16 -20.61 6.29
C ALA A 520 -20.84 -20.60 4.77
N GLY A 521 -21.81 -20.32 3.91
CA GLY A 521 -21.61 -20.15 2.46
C GLY A 521 -20.63 -19.03 2.08
N ASN A 522 -20.35 -18.05 2.94
CA ASN A 522 -19.32 -17.02 2.70
C ASN A 522 -17.89 -17.59 2.68
N ALA A 523 -17.67 -18.82 3.16
CA ALA A 523 -16.36 -19.49 3.14
C ALA A 523 -15.78 -19.64 1.71
N VAL A 524 -16.62 -19.62 0.68
CA VAL A 524 -16.19 -19.64 -0.73
C VAL A 524 -15.57 -18.31 -1.20
N HIS A 525 -15.72 -17.24 -0.41
CA HIS A 525 -15.26 -15.87 -0.68
C HIS A 525 -14.28 -15.37 0.39
N SER A 526 -13.44 -16.26 0.93
CA SER A 526 -12.57 -16.00 2.08
C SER A 526 -11.50 -14.93 1.82
N TYR A 527 -11.83 -13.65 2.03
CA TYR A 527 -11.00 -12.51 1.61
C TYR A 527 -10.07 -12.00 2.70
N THR A 528 -8.97 -11.42 2.23
CA THR A 528 -8.11 -10.54 3.02
C THR A 528 -8.64 -9.12 2.93
N CYS A 529 -8.43 -8.29 3.95
CA CYS A 529 -8.79 -6.86 3.89
C CYS A 529 -8.18 -6.18 2.64
N SER A 530 -6.95 -6.55 2.28
CA SER A 530 -6.22 -6.06 1.10
C SER A 530 -6.82 -6.43 -0.26
N LYS A 531 -7.78 -7.37 -0.32
CA LYS A 531 -8.59 -7.58 -1.53
C LYS A 531 -9.39 -6.31 -1.81
N CYS A 532 -10.06 -5.77 -0.81
CA CYS A 532 -11.02 -4.68 -1.01
C CYS A 532 -10.42 -3.28 -0.72
N HIS A 533 -9.43 -3.20 0.17
CA HIS A 533 -8.89 -1.93 0.66
C HIS A 533 -7.47 -1.64 0.11
N ALA A 534 -7.27 -0.39 -0.30
CA ALA A 534 -5.97 0.22 -0.54
C ALA A 534 -5.84 1.47 0.37
N PRO A 535 -4.92 1.48 1.36
CA PRO A 535 -4.87 2.55 2.37
C PRO A 535 -4.59 3.95 1.81
N HIS A 536 -3.72 4.06 0.81
CA HIS A 536 -3.28 5.35 0.26
C HIS A 536 -4.30 5.97 -0.70
N VAL A 537 -5.08 5.14 -1.39
CA VAL A 537 -6.05 5.57 -2.41
C VAL A 537 -7.34 4.78 -2.24
N SER A 538 -8.42 5.47 -1.90
CA SER A 538 -9.70 4.81 -1.70
C SER A 538 -10.37 4.55 -3.04
N ARG A 539 -10.08 3.38 -3.59
CA ARG A 539 -10.90 2.81 -4.65
C ARG A 539 -11.55 1.55 -4.09
N LEU A 540 -12.44 0.93 -4.84
CA LEU A 540 -12.85 -0.46 -4.63
C LEU A 540 -11.99 -1.40 -5.53
N PRO A 541 -10.64 -1.29 -5.55
CA PRO A 541 -9.84 -1.61 -6.72
C PRO A 541 -9.79 -3.10 -7.10
N ARG A 542 -10.20 -4.03 -6.22
CA ARG A 542 -10.24 -5.45 -6.58
C ARG A 542 -11.59 -6.12 -6.37
N LEU A 543 -12.65 -5.37 -6.13
CA LEU A 543 -13.99 -5.94 -6.15
C LEU A 543 -14.52 -5.84 -7.57
N MET A 544 -14.60 -6.98 -8.26
CA MET A 544 -15.61 -7.29 -9.28
C MET A 544 -16.01 -6.11 -10.18
N VAL A 545 -15.04 -5.34 -10.70
CA VAL A 545 -15.21 -4.69 -12.01
C VAL A 545 -14.91 -5.73 -13.09
N THR A 546 -15.39 -6.94 -12.86
CA THR A 546 -15.62 -7.89 -13.92
C THR A 546 -17.01 -7.56 -14.42
N ASN A 547 -17.14 -7.27 -15.71
CA ASN A 547 -18.41 -7.14 -16.44
C ASN A 547 -19.21 -8.47 -16.47
N CYS A 548 -19.13 -9.27 -15.41
CA CYS A 548 -19.93 -10.44 -15.15
C CYS A 548 -21.39 -10.07 -14.88
N LEU A 549 -21.64 -8.89 -14.30
CA LEU A 549 -22.95 -8.46 -13.82
C LEU A 549 -23.58 -7.34 -14.68
N ASP A 550 -22.80 -6.65 -15.51
CA ASP A 550 -23.35 -5.71 -16.49
C ASP A 550 -23.74 -6.45 -17.77
N VAL A 551 -25.05 -6.71 -17.86
CA VAL A 551 -25.67 -7.34 -19.01
C VAL A 551 -25.39 -6.56 -20.30
N LYS A 552 -25.16 -5.25 -20.26
CA LYS A 552 -24.90 -4.42 -21.45
C LYS A 552 -23.50 -4.61 -22.02
N HIS A 553 -22.62 -5.42 -21.43
CA HIS A 553 -21.24 -5.63 -21.89
C HIS A 553 -20.91 -7.10 -22.26
N ARG A 554 -19.99 -7.27 -23.21
CA ARG A 554 -19.38 -8.56 -23.60
C ARG A 554 -17.87 -8.51 -23.34
N GLY A 555 -17.44 -8.98 -22.17
CA GLY A 555 -16.04 -8.81 -21.74
C GLY A 555 -15.73 -7.32 -21.54
N ARG A 556 -14.69 -6.80 -22.17
CA ARG A 556 -14.28 -5.38 -22.03
C ARG A 556 -15.03 -4.39 -22.93
N VAL A 557 -15.95 -4.84 -23.79
CA VAL A 557 -16.62 -3.99 -24.79
C VAL A 557 -18.13 -3.95 -24.59
N ALA A 558 -18.75 -2.82 -24.90
CA ALA A 558 -20.21 -2.67 -24.91
C ALA A 558 -20.82 -3.70 -25.87
N SER A 559 -21.85 -4.40 -25.42
CA SER A 559 -22.44 -5.52 -26.16
C SER A 559 -23.08 -5.10 -27.49
N GLY A 560 -23.35 -3.81 -27.71
CA GLY A 560 -23.82 -3.21 -28.97
C GLY A 560 -25.19 -3.69 -29.45
N GLY A 561 -25.81 -4.66 -28.76
CA GLY A 561 -27.11 -5.20 -29.12
C GLY A 561 -28.24 -4.33 -28.56
N THR A 562 -29.08 -3.80 -29.44
CA THR A 562 -30.44 -3.39 -29.09
C THR A 562 -31.27 -4.65 -28.78
N ILE A 563 -32.16 -4.54 -27.78
CA ILE A 563 -33.14 -5.59 -27.50
C ILE A 563 -34.02 -5.69 -28.76
N ALA A 564 -33.90 -6.77 -29.52
CA ALA A 564 -34.79 -6.99 -30.65
C ALA A 564 -36.20 -7.20 -30.09
N ALA A 565 -37.09 -6.25 -30.33
CA ALA A 565 -38.51 -6.41 -30.07
C ALA A 565 -39.00 -7.60 -30.91
N THR A 566 -39.30 -8.72 -30.26
CA THR A 566 -40.01 -9.81 -30.91
C THR A 566 -41.50 -9.49 -30.81
N ALA A 567 -42.23 -9.64 -31.92
CA ALA A 567 -43.67 -9.42 -31.98
C ALA A 567 -44.36 -10.19 -30.84
N GLY A 568 -45.01 -9.46 -29.93
CA GLY A 568 -45.71 -10.01 -28.75
C GLY A 568 -45.15 -9.60 -27.38
N ASN A 569 -43.99 -8.93 -27.30
CA ASN A 569 -43.46 -8.42 -26.02
C ASN A 569 -43.49 -6.89 -25.97
N ASN A 570 -44.23 -6.34 -25.01
CA ASN A 570 -44.26 -4.91 -24.72
C ASN A 570 -42.89 -4.45 -24.15
N PRO A 571 -42.20 -3.45 -24.75
CA PRO A 571 -40.84 -3.06 -24.36
C PRO A 571 -40.69 -2.49 -22.96
N THR A 572 -41.79 -2.17 -22.28
CA THR A 572 -41.78 -1.34 -21.06
C THR A 572 -41.69 -2.12 -19.75
N THR A 573 -41.91 -3.45 -19.76
CA THR A 573 -41.92 -4.26 -18.52
C THR A 573 -40.67 -5.13 -18.34
N ASN A 574 -39.84 -5.28 -19.36
CA ASN A 574 -38.65 -6.12 -19.30
C ASN A 574 -37.36 -5.29 -19.26
N ASN A 575 -37.06 -4.76 -18.07
CA ASN A 575 -35.74 -4.27 -17.71
C ASN A 575 -34.71 -5.42 -17.62
N GLY A 576 -34.47 -6.11 -18.75
CA GLY A 576 -33.32 -6.99 -18.93
C GLY A 576 -33.56 -8.50 -18.81
N ASN A 577 -34.81 -8.97 -18.77
CA ASN A 577 -35.10 -10.42 -18.78
C ASN A 577 -35.64 -10.86 -20.15
N MET A 578 -34.77 -11.34 -21.05
CA MET A 578 -35.23 -12.14 -22.18
C MET A 578 -35.41 -13.60 -21.71
N MET A 579 -36.48 -13.83 -20.96
CA MET A 579 -37.01 -15.17 -20.72
C MET A 579 -38.53 -15.13 -20.91
N THR A 580 -38.97 -14.78 -22.13
CA THR A 580 -40.27 -15.30 -22.58
C THR A 580 -40.05 -16.70 -23.14
N ALA A 581 -40.91 -17.62 -22.72
CA ALA A 581 -40.85 -19.07 -22.88
C ALA A 581 -40.69 -19.60 -24.32
N THR A 582 -40.70 -18.73 -25.33
CA THR A 582 -40.60 -19.05 -26.76
C THR A 582 -39.22 -18.80 -27.37
N ALA A 583 -38.30 -18.11 -26.68
CA ALA A 583 -36.94 -17.82 -27.19
C ALA A 583 -35.86 -18.80 -26.65
N VAL A 584 -36.24 -20.06 -26.42
CA VAL A 584 -35.35 -21.12 -25.91
C VAL A 584 -34.59 -21.85 -27.05
N THR A 585 -34.77 -21.41 -28.30
CA THR A 585 -34.28 -22.14 -29.46
C THR A 585 -32.97 -21.56 -29.98
N THR A 586 -31.90 -22.34 -29.76
CA THR A 586 -30.58 -22.21 -30.38
C THR A 586 -29.77 -20.99 -29.94
N GLY A 587 -28.87 -21.23 -28.99
CA GLY A 587 -27.77 -20.32 -28.70
C GLY A 587 -26.89 -20.12 -29.94
N LYS A 588 -27.25 -19.17 -30.81
CA LYS A 588 -26.25 -18.42 -31.56
C LYS A 588 -25.47 -17.66 -30.51
N GLY A 589 -24.21 -18.04 -30.29
CA GLY A 589 -23.32 -17.58 -29.21
C GLY A 589 -22.99 -16.08 -29.20
N ALA A 590 -23.99 -15.21 -29.32
CA ALA A 590 -23.95 -13.77 -29.17
C ALA A 590 -24.50 -13.30 -27.80
N GLY A 591 -24.76 -14.24 -26.89
CA GLY A 591 -25.38 -14.01 -25.58
C GLY A 591 -24.40 -13.72 -24.44
N ARG A 592 -24.89 -12.89 -23.51
CA ARG A 592 -24.25 -12.30 -22.33
C ARG A 592 -23.94 -13.35 -21.26
N PHE A 593 -22.76 -13.25 -20.63
CA PHE A 593 -22.21 -14.18 -19.61
C PHE A 593 -22.18 -15.66 -20.09
N PRO A 594 -21.39 -16.59 -19.53
CA PRO A 594 -21.66 -18.01 -19.77
C PRO A 594 -22.95 -18.36 -19.02
N ALA A 595 -24.10 -18.04 -19.62
CA ALA A 595 -25.25 -18.90 -19.46
C ALA A 595 -24.85 -20.22 -20.11
N GLY A 596 -24.30 -21.14 -19.31
CA GLY A 596 -24.26 -22.54 -19.71
C GLY A 596 -25.66 -22.89 -20.18
N GLY A 597 -25.78 -23.38 -21.41
CA GLY A 597 -27.08 -23.66 -22.01
C GLY A 597 -27.85 -24.59 -21.09
N ALA A 598 -28.93 -24.09 -20.49
CA ALA A 598 -29.82 -24.96 -19.73
C ALA A 598 -30.49 -25.94 -20.71
N ARG A 599 -30.63 -27.21 -20.29
CA ARG A 599 -31.40 -28.21 -21.04
C ARG A 599 -32.83 -27.70 -21.23
N TYR A 600 -33.30 -27.67 -22.47
CA TYR A 600 -34.73 -27.62 -22.77
C TYR A 600 -35.32 -29.01 -22.56
N SER A 601 -36.45 -29.09 -21.85
CA SER A 601 -37.29 -30.29 -21.81
C SER A 601 -37.83 -30.57 -23.21
N GLY A 602 -37.27 -31.56 -23.91
CA GLY A 602 -37.64 -31.92 -25.28
C GLY A 602 -36.48 -32.05 -26.27
N THR A 603 -35.23 -31.84 -25.85
CA THR A 603 -34.07 -32.09 -26.73
C THR A 603 -33.70 -33.59 -26.71
N PRO A 604 -33.47 -34.24 -27.86
CA PRO A 604 -33.13 -35.67 -27.92
C PRO A 604 -31.92 -36.03 -27.05
N SER A 605 -31.85 -37.29 -26.63
CA SER A 605 -30.83 -37.92 -25.75
C SER A 605 -29.36 -37.76 -26.19
N THR A 606 -29.09 -37.06 -27.30
CA THR A 606 -27.77 -36.89 -27.91
C THR A 606 -27.00 -35.64 -27.44
N ALA A 607 -27.59 -34.78 -26.60
CA ALA A 607 -26.85 -33.70 -25.95
C ALA A 607 -25.86 -34.27 -24.91
N ARG A 608 -24.64 -34.60 -25.36
CA ARG A 608 -23.60 -35.31 -24.60
C ARG A 608 -23.09 -34.58 -23.34
N TYR A 609 -23.36 -33.28 -23.16
CA TYR A 609 -22.86 -32.51 -22.02
C TYR A 609 -23.89 -31.50 -21.49
N PRO A 610 -24.80 -31.90 -20.57
CA PRO A 610 -25.62 -30.97 -19.81
C PRO A 610 -24.78 -30.45 -18.64
N GLY A 611 -24.27 -29.22 -18.72
CA GLY A 611 -23.23 -28.79 -17.78
C GLY A 611 -23.44 -27.40 -17.19
N PRO A 612 -23.64 -27.30 -15.87
CA PRO A 612 -23.64 -26.06 -15.13
C PRO A 612 -22.19 -25.69 -14.76
N TRP A 613 -21.50 -25.01 -15.68
CA TRP A 613 -20.03 -24.97 -15.67
C TRP A 613 -19.37 -23.86 -14.82
N ALA A 614 -20.10 -23.12 -13.98
CA ALA A 614 -19.49 -22.09 -13.14
C ALA A 614 -20.12 -21.88 -11.74
N PHE A 615 -21.38 -22.32 -11.52
CA PHE A 615 -22.14 -21.96 -10.31
C PHE A 615 -22.88 -23.14 -9.64
N GLY A 616 -22.39 -24.37 -9.80
CA GLY A 616 -22.81 -25.54 -9.01
C GLY A 616 -23.53 -26.65 -9.79
N PRO A 617 -23.63 -27.86 -9.23
CA PRO A 617 -24.15 -29.05 -9.92
C PRO A 617 -25.68 -29.06 -9.94
N THR A 618 -26.26 -29.57 -11.03
CA THR A 618 -27.67 -30.00 -11.09
C THR A 618 -27.73 -31.50 -10.79
N THR A 619 -28.15 -31.90 -9.59
CA THR A 619 -28.32 -33.31 -9.23
C THR A 619 -29.73 -33.86 -9.50
N THR A 620 -30.65 -33.07 -10.07
CA THR A 620 -32.02 -33.53 -10.30
C THR A 620 -32.30 -33.78 -11.78
N THR A 621 -32.12 -35.04 -12.20
CA THR A 621 -32.79 -35.58 -13.37
C THR A 621 -34.31 -35.56 -13.14
N GLY A 622 -35.07 -34.94 -14.04
CA GLY A 622 -36.52 -35.19 -14.17
C GLY A 622 -37.48 -34.10 -13.73
N THR A 623 -37.03 -32.96 -13.18
CA THR A 623 -37.90 -31.82 -12.88
C THR A 623 -37.50 -30.59 -13.66
N THR A 624 -38.49 -29.84 -14.14
CA THR A 624 -38.34 -28.52 -14.76
C THR A 624 -37.36 -27.71 -13.92
N PRO A 625 -36.25 -27.18 -14.48
CA PRO A 625 -35.40 -26.29 -13.73
C PRO A 625 -36.27 -25.13 -13.28
N SER A 626 -36.53 -25.03 -11.96
CA SER A 626 -37.23 -23.85 -11.45
C SER A 626 -36.45 -22.61 -11.92
N ALA A 627 -37.16 -21.56 -12.33
CA ALA A 627 -36.56 -20.32 -12.84
C ALA A 627 -35.45 -19.73 -11.93
N SER A 628 -35.40 -20.19 -10.68
CA SER A 628 -34.35 -20.03 -9.68
C SER A 628 -32.92 -20.34 -10.14
N TYR A 629 -32.70 -21.20 -11.14
CA TYR A 629 -31.35 -21.64 -11.54
C TYR A 629 -30.70 -20.80 -12.65
N THR A 630 -31.32 -19.66 -12.98
CA THR A 630 -30.84 -18.72 -13.98
C THR A 630 -29.78 -17.79 -13.40
N THR A 631 -28.53 -18.03 -13.81
CA THR A 631 -27.47 -17.03 -14.06
C THR A 631 -27.48 -15.80 -13.18
N ASN A 632 -27.26 -16.01 -11.89
CA ASN A 632 -26.98 -14.92 -11.01
C ASN A 632 -25.94 -15.44 -10.04
N CYS A 633 -24.78 -14.81 -10.01
CA CYS A 633 -23.81 -15.00 -8.92
C CYS A 633 -24.44 -14.76 -7.52
N HIS A 634 -25.72 -14.31 -7.46
CA HIS A 634 -26.39 -13.70 -6.32
C HIS A 634 -27.95 -13.88 -6.27
N ASN A 635 -28.57 -14.91 -6.87
CA ASN A 635 -30.04 -15.18 -6.81
C ASN A 635 -30.31 -16.41 -5.91
N THR A 636 -30.67 -16.22 -4.64
CA THR A 636 -32.02 -16.12 -4.01
C THR A 636 -32.60 -17.37 -3.37
N THR A 637 -32.20 -18.60 -3.68
CA THR A 637 -32.85 -19.75 -3.01
C THR A 637 -32.32 -20.06 -1.60
N ALA A 638 -31.15 -19.55 -1.22
CA ALA A 638 -30.61 -19.70 0.14
C ALA A 638 -30.46 -18.37 0.93
N THR A 639 -30.76 -17.21 0.34
CA THR A 639 -30.36 -15.89 0.90
C THR A 639 -31.39 -14.75 0.76
N GLY A 640 -32.70 -15.06 0.77
CA GLY A 640 -33.74 -14.11 1.23
C GLY A 640 -34.27 -13.06 0.24
N GLY A 641 -34.79 -13.46 -0.93
CA GLY A 641 -35.68 -12.60 -1.73
C GLY A 641 -36.23 -13.31 -2.95
N SER A 642 -37.48 -13.10 -3.35
CA SER A 642 -38.17 -13.88 -4.39
C SER A 642 -38.10 -13.30 -5.82
N ALA A 643 -37.46 -12.14 -6.02
CA ALA A 643 -37.45 -11.45 -7.33
C ALA A 643 -36.09 -10.84 -7.69
N TRP A 644 -35.70 -11.00 -8.96
CA TRP A 644 -34.54 -10.33 -9.56
C TRP A 644 -34.89 -8.88 -9.87
N VAL A 645 -34.16 -7.93 -9.27
CA VAL A 645 -34.37 -6.49 -9.47
C VAL A 645 -33.00 -5.83 -9.70
N PRO A 646 -32.66 -5.38 -10.92
CA PRO A 646 -31.31 -4.90 -11.22
C PRO A 646 -30.95 -3.56 -10.55
N SER A 647 -31.95 -2.74 -10.22
CA SER A 647 -31.75 -1.42 -9.57
C SER A 647 -31.27 -1.50 -8.12
N ASN A 648 -31.33 -2.67 -7.48
CA ASN A 648 -31.02 -2.85 -6.06
C ASN A 648 -29.68 -3.58 -5.80
N GLN A 649 -28.78 -3.70 -6.79
CA GLN A 649 -27.44 -4.27 -6.61
C GLN A 649 -26.44 -3.15 -6.27
N ILE A 650 -25.98 -3.09 -5.01
CA ILE A 650 -25.10 -2.01 -4.53
C ILE A 650 -23.75 -1.96 -5.29
N TRP A 651 -23.31 -3.11 -5.82
CA TRP A 651 -22.07 -3.22 -6.61
C TRP A 651 -22.19 -2.62 -8.01
N ASN A 652 -23.24 -2.98 -8.76
CA ASN A 652 -23.52 -2.40 -10.08
C ASN A 652 -23.83 -0.90 -10.00
N THR A 653 -24.27 -0.41 -8.85
CA THR A 653 -24.61 1.00 -8.63
C THR A 653 -23.45 1.86 -8.15
N ARG A 654 -22.34 1.26 -7.67
CA ARG A 654 -21.10 1.94 -7.25
C ARG A 654 -19.96 1.86 -8.28
N THR A 655 -20.05 0.94 -9.24
CA THR A 655 -19.26 0.95 -10.48
C THR A 655 -20.05 1.68 -11.56
N ASN A 656 -19.40 2.45 -12.45
CA ASN A 656 -20.09 3.32 -13.43
C ASN A 656 -20.65 2.58 -14.66
N TRP A 657 -21.29 1.44 -14.43
CA TRP A 657 -21.79 0.59 -15.50
C TRP A 657 -23.26 0.25 -15.26
#